data_AF-A0A972XE13-F1
#
_entry.id   AF-A0A972XE13-F1
#
_cell.length_a   1.000
_cell.length_b   1.000
_cell.length_c   1.000
_cell.angle_alpha   90.00
_cell.angle_beta   90.00
_cell.angle_gamma   90.00
#
_symmetry.space_group_name_H-M   'P 1'
#
loop_
_entity.id
_entity.type
_entity.pdbx_description
1 polymer ?
#
loop_
_entity_poly.entity_id
_entity_poly.type
_entity_poly.pdbx_seq_one_letter_code
_entity_poly.pdbx_strand_id
1 'polypeptide(L)'
;MNETIKIRGARTHNLKNINLDIPRNQLVVITGLSGSGKSSLAFDTLYAEGQRRYVESLSAYARQFLQLMDKPDVDSIEGLSPAISIEQKATSHNPRSTVGTVTEIHDYLRLLFARAGTPHCPEHGLPLEAQSVAQMVDHILGLPEDTKLLILAPVVSNRKGEFVDFFEDLQSQGFVRFRIRSGGGTTHTAKAKVFEVEDLPSLKKNEKHSIEVVVDRIKVKADIKQRLAESLETALRLADGRALAVDMDSGNEALFSNKFACPICSFALQELEPRLFSFNNPMGACPTCDGLGHISFFDPKRIVAHSELSLASGAIKGWDRRNQFYFRMLQNIAKFAKFDIEKPFESLPQKAQDLILYGSGATKIPFEYLNEKGLPVIKPHTFEGIISNFERRYRETDSMAIREELARYQNVKLCPDCQGSRLRKEARHVKVGEGSFSRAIFEVSNLPLKAAYEYFCDLELKGIKREIADKIVKEISARLKFLNDVGLGYLSLDRSADTLSGGESQRIRLASQIGSGLTGVMYVLDEPSIGLHQRDNDRLIKTLVHLRDLGNSVLVVEHDEEMIRASNYVIDIGPGAGVHGGQIVAQGTPTEIENNPNSLTGEYLSGKKKIAVPLNRLKPDGRWITIKGATGNNLKNVTAKIPVGLLTCISGVSGSGKSTLINDTLHHVVAQHLYGSSAEPAPYESIDGLEHFDKIISVDQSPIGRTPRSNPATYTGLFTPIRELFAGVPAARERGYETGRFSFNVKGGRCDTCEG
;
A
#
# COMPACT_ATOMS: atom_id res chain seq x y z
N MET A 1 -10.64 -38.08 -26.33
CA MET A 1 -9.19 -38.44 -26.38
C MET A 1 -8.53 -37.66 -25.27
N ASN A 2 -7.88 -38.31 -24.30
CA ASN A 2 -7.21 -37.62 -23.21
C ASN A 2 -5.96 -36.92 -23.77
N GLU A 3 -6.03 -35.60 -23.93
CA GLU A 3 -4.86 -34.81 -24.31
C GLU A 3 -3.87 -34.77 -23.14
N THR A 4 -2.60 -35.03 -23.41
CA THR A 4 -1.52 -35.03 -22.42
C THR A 4 -0.43 -34.04 -22.84
N ILE A 5 0.23 -33.43 -21.84
CA ILE A 5 1.48 -32.69 -22.02
C ILE A 5 2.61 -33.71 -22.00
N LYS A 6 3.32 -33.84 -23.12
CA LYS A 6 4.41 -34.81 -23.25
C LYS A 6 5.75 -34.09 -23.19
N ILE A 7 6.58 -34.49 -22.24
CA ILE A 7 7.93 -33.96 -22.04
C ILE A 7 8.90 -35.08 -22.39
N ARG A 8 9.89 -34.80 -23.24
CA ARG A 8 10.95 -35.74 -23.59
C ARG A 8 12.31 -35.13 -23.33
N GLY A 9 13.13 -35.87 -22.60
CA GLY A 9 14.52 -35.54 -22.29
C GLY A 9 14.73 -34.23 -21.54
N ALA A 10 13.98 -33.97 -20.47
CA ALA A 10 14.24 -32.77 -19.66
C ALA A 10 15.49 -32.95 -18.78
N ARG A 11 16.39 -31.97 -18.84
CA ARG A 11 17.73 -31.97 -18.22
C ARG A 11 18.07 -30.69 -17.46
N THR A 12 17.12 -29.77 -17.33
CA THR A 12 17.29 -28.53 -16.57
C THR A 12 17.81 -28.80 -15.14
N HIS A 13 18.90 -28.14 -14.77
CA HIS A 13 19.60 -28.30 -13.48
C HIS A 13 20.05 -29.75 -13.18
N ASN A 14 19.35 -30.45 -12.27
CA ASN A 14 19.70 -31.80 -11.83
C ASN A 14 18.81 -32.89 -12.43
N LEU A 15 17.91 -32.55 -13.36
CA LEU A 15 17.03 -33.51 -14.03
C LEU A 15 17.84 -34.48 -14.90
N LYS A 16 17.55 -35.79 -14.78
CA LYS A 16 18.32 -36.86 -15.42
C LYS A 16 17.66 -37.35 -16.71
N ASN A 17 17.55 -36.46 -17.70
CA ASN A 17 16.98 -36.75 -19.02
C ASN A 17 15.58 -37.41 -18.94
N ILE A 18 14.70 -36.79 -18.14
CA ILE A 18 13.42 -37.42 -17.78
C ILE A 18 12.40 -37.31 -18.92
N ASN A 19 11.56 -38.35 -19.04
CA ASN A 19 10.42 -38.41 -19.94
C ASN A 19 9.15 -38.51 -19.09
N LEU A 20 8.15 -37.68 -19.38
CA LEU A 20 6.95 -37.57 -18.56
C LEU A 20 5.74 -37.23 -19.42
N ASP A 21 4.60 -37.86 -19.11
CA ASP A 21 3.30 -37.55 -19.70
C ASP A 21 2.36 -37.06 -18.59
N ILE A 22 1.93 -35.80 -18.70
CA ILE A 22 1.08 -35.14 -17.70
C ILE A 22 -0.34 -34.98 -18.26
N PRO A 23 -1.39 -35.38 -17.53
CA PRO A 23 -2.77 -35.20 -18.00
C PRO A 23 -3.16 -33.72 -18.07
N ARG A 24 -3.78 -33.29 -19.17
CA ARG A 24 -4.35 -31.93 -19.29
C ARG A 24 -5.67 -31.82 -18.52
N ASN A 25 -6.02 -30.59 -18.16
CA ASN A 25 -7.27 -30.20 -17.49
C ASN A 25 -7.48 -30.93 -16.16
N GLN A 26 -6.38 -31.26 -15.49
CA GLN A 26 -6.36 -31.94 -14.20
C GLN A 26 -5.56 -31.14 -13.18
N LEU A 27 -5.86 -31.39 -11.90
CA LEU A 27 -5.07 -30.92 -10.77
C LEU A 27 -3.94 -31.94 -10.55
N VAL A 28 -2.71 -31.53 -10.89
CA VAL A 28 -1.51 -32.35 -10.82
C VAL A 28 -0.61 -31.84 -9.71
N VAL A 29 -0.22 -32.72 -8.78
CA VAL A 29 0.72 -32.38 -7.70
C VAL A 29 2.10 -32.96 -7.98
N ILE A 30 3.13 -32.11 -7.92
CA ILE A 30 4.53 -32.50 -8.00
C ILE A 30 5.10 -32.49 -6.59
N THR A 31 5.57 -33.65 -6.14
CA THR A 31 6.04 -33.85 -4.76
C THR A 31 7.41 -34.54 -4.73
N GLY A 32 7.96 -34.74 -3.54
CA GLY A 32 9.29 -35.33 -3.31
C GLY A 32 10.20 -34.43 -2.48
N LEU A 33 11.43 -34.88 -2.19
CA LEU A 33 12.33 -34.23 -1.25
C LEU A 33 12.72 -32.79 -1.64
N SER A 34 13.09 -31.97 -0.66
CA SER A 34 13.66 -30.63 -0.94
C SER A 34 14.94 -30.77 -1.78
N GLY A 35 15.03 -30.01 -2.87
CA GLY A 35 16.13 -30.12 -3.84
C GLY A 35 16.07 -31.36 -4.76
N SER A 36 14.96 -32.09 -4.83
CA SER A 36 14.84 -33.26 -5.71
C SER A 36 14.70 -32.92 -7.21
N GLY A 37 14.39 -31.66 -7.55
CA GLY A 37 14.18 -31.21 -8.94
C GLY A 37 12.73 -30.79 -9.26
N LYS A 38 11.85 -30.67 -8.25
CA LYS A 38 10.45 -30.23 -8.42
C LYS A 38 10.32 -28.90 -9.13
N SER A 39 10.96 -27.86 -8.61
CA SER A 39 10.91 -26.51 -9.17
C SER A 39 11.60 -26.46 -10.55
N SER A 40 12.66 -27.26 -10.75
CA SER A 40 13.35 -27.37 -12.03
C SER A 40 12.45 -27.94 -13.13
N LEU A 41 11.57 -28.89 -12.80
CA LEU A 41 10.57 -29.40 -13.74
C LEU A 41 9.42 -28.40 -13.91
N ALA A 42 8.83 -27.94 -12.81
CA ALA A 42 7.60 -27.15 -12.83
C ALA A 42 7.82 -25.73 -13.38
N PHE A 43 8.80 -25.01 -12.85
CA PHE A 43 9.04 -23.60 -13.15
C PHE A 43 10.08 -23.42 -14.26
N ASP A 44 11.27 -24.00 -14.08
CA ASP A 44 12.41 -23.74 -14.98
C ASP A 44 12.28 -24.48 -16.32
N THR A 45 11.37 -25.47 -16.42
CA THR A 45 11.11 -26.22 -17.66
C THR A 45 9.71 -25.96 -18.20
N LEU A 46 8.65 -26.41 -17.50
CA LEU A 46 7.28 -26.36 -18.02
C LEU A 46 6.72 -24.94 -18.13
N TYR A 47 6.78 -24.16 -17.04
CA TYR A 47 6.33 -22.77 -17.06
C TYR A 47 7.18 -21.91 -17.99
N ALA A 48 8.51 -21.99 -17.87
CA ALA A 48 9.44 -21.22 -18.70
C ALA A 48 9.15 -21.43 -20.20
N GLU A 49 8.97 -22.69 -20.62
CA GLU A 49 8.70 -22.99 -22.02
C GLU A 49 7.28 -22.60 -22.46
N GLY A 50 6.28 -22.74 -21.58
CA GLY A 50 4.89 -22.35 -21.85
C GLY A 50 4.73 -20.83 -21.99
N GLN A 51 5.41 -20.07 -21.13
CA GLN A 51 5.47 -18.61 -21.21
C GLN A 51 6.23 -18.17 -22.47
N ARG A 52 7.42 -18.73 -22.72
CA ARG A 52 8.25 -18.36 -23.87
C ARG A 52 7.51 -18.54 -25.19
N ARG A 53 6.92 -19.73 -25.42
CA ARG A 53 6.18 -20.02 -26.66
C ARG A 53 5.01 -19.07 -26.89
N TYR A 54 4.31 -18.68 -25.82
CA TYR A 54 3.22 -17.72 -25.91
C TYR A 54 3.74 -16.31 -26.25
N VAL A 55 4.77 -15.82 -25.55
CA VAL A 55 5.30 -14.46 -25.77
C VAL A 55 5.99 -14.34 -27.14
N GLU A 56 6.62 -15.40 -27.65
CA GLU A 56 7.18 -15.46 -29.02
C GLU A 56 6.13 -15.31 -30.14
N SER A 57 4.86 -15.54 -29.81
CA SER A 57 3.73 -15.36 -30.74
C SER A 57 3.19 -13.93 -30.76
N LEU A 58 3.49 -13.11 -29.74
CA LEU A 58 2.91 -11.76 -29.60
C LEU A 58 3.43 -10.77 -30.65
N SER A 59 4.73 -10.81 -30.97
CA SER A 59 5.32 -9.94 -31.99
C SER A 59 6.65 -10.46 -32.52
N ALA A 60 7.01 -10.06 -33.74
CA ALA A 60 8.32 -10.36 -34.32
C ALA A 60 9.48 -9.79 -33.47
N TYR A 61 9.26 -8.61 -32.86
CA TYR A 61 10.23 -7.99 -31.96
C TYR A 61 10.43 -8.79 -30.67
N ALA A 62 9.34 -9.21 -30.00
CA ALA A 62 9.42 -10.05 -28.81
C ALA A 62 10.14 -11.38 -29.09
N ARG A 63 9.93 -11.96 -30.29
CA ARG A 63 10.63 -13.17 -30.71
C ARG A 63 12.15 -12.97 -30.83
N GLN A 64 12.61 -11.86 -31.40
CA GLN A 64 14.05 -11.55 -31.47
C GLN A 64 14.66 -11.39 -30.08
N PHE A 65 13.94 -10.74 -29.16
CA PHE A 65 14.42 -10.54 -27.79
C PHE A 65 14.49 -11.86 -27.01
N LEU A 66 13.48 -12.72 -27.12
CA LEU A 66 13.43 -14.00 -26.41
C LEU A 66 14.44 -15.02 -26.93
N GLN A 67 14.87 -14.92 -28.18
CA GLN A 67 15.95 -15.76 -28.71
C GLN A 67 17.31 -15.52 -28.05
N LEU A 68 17.49 -14.38 -27.38
CA LEU A 68 18.70 -14.08 -26.60
C LEU A 68 18.68 -14.69 -25.20
N MET A 69 17.54 -15.24 -24.75
CA MET A 69 17.42 -15.90 -23.45
C MET A 69 17.75 -17.38 -23.55
N ASP A 70 18.36 -17.93 -22.50
CA ASP A 70 18.65 -19.36 -22.41
C ASP A 70 17.34 -20.17 -22.44
N LYS A 71 17.26 -21.10 -23.38
CA LYS A 71 16.13 -22.03 -23.47
C LYS A 71 16.28 -23.13 -22.42
N PRO A 72 15.18 -23.60 -21.81
CA PRO A 72 15.22 -24.78 -20.96
C PRO A 72 15.85 -25.98 -21.70
N ASP A 73 16.68 -26.76 -21.02
CA ASP A 73 17.34 -27.92 -21.61
C ASP A 73 16.36 -29.10 -21.67
N VAL A 74 15.69 -29.24 -22.81
CA VAL A 74 14.69 -30.27 -23.09
C VAL A 74 14.71 -30.62 -24.58
N ASP A 75 14.53 -31.91 -24.92
CA ASP A 75 14.51 -32.34 -26.33
C ASP A 75 13.22 -31.92 -27.02
N SER A 76 12.07 -32.19 -26.40
CA SER A 76 10.78 -31.75 -26.91
C SER A 76 9.73 -31.66 -25.81
N ILE A 77 8.81 -30.71 -25.99
CA ILE A 77 7.59 -30.59 -25.19
C ILE A 77 6.40 -30.39 -26.13
N GLU A 78 5.42 -31.28 -26.07
CA GLU A 78 4.19 -31.25 -26.87
C GLU A 78 2.95 -31.08 -25.97
N GLY A 79 1.88 -30.49 -26.52
CA GLY A 79 0.63 -30.29 -25.78
C GLY A 79 0.66 -29.17 -24.73
N LEU A 80 1.70 -28.34 -24.73
CA LEU A 80 1.88 -27.26 -23.78
C LEU A 80 0.86 -26.13 -24.00
N SER A 81 0.27 -25.65 -22.91
CA SER A 81 -0.64 -24.49 -22.92
C SER A 81 0.14 -23.22 -22.52
N PRO A 82 -0.37 -22.01 -22.83
CA PRO A 82 0.16 -20.79 -22.24
C PRO A 82 0.23 -20.93 -20.72
N ALA A 83 1.37 -20.59 -20.13
CA ALA A 83 1.65 -20.88 -18.72
C ALA A 83 1.68 -19.61 -17.87
N ILE A 84 1.12 -19.69 -16.66
CA ILE A 84 1.14 -18.63 -15.65
C ILE A 84 1.69 -19.19 -14.35
N SER A 85 2.76 -18.60 -13.82
CA SER A 85 3.31 -18.97 -12.51
C SER A 85 2.69 -18.16 -11.37
N ILE A 86 2.46 -18.83 -10.24
CA ILE A 86 2.00 -18.24 -8.98
C ILE A 86 3.00 -18.63 -7.89
N GLU A 87 4.10 -17.89 -7.84
CA GLU A 87 5.22 -18.04 -6.90
C GLU A 87 5.11 -17.11 -5.69
N GLN A 88 5.88 -17.38 -4.64
CA GLN A 88 5.98 -16.55 -3.42
C GLN A 88 6.88 -15.32 -3.57
N LYS A 89 7.39 -15.03 -4.78
CA LYS A 89 8.20 -13.83 -5.02
C LYS A 89 7.38 -12.60 -4.64
N ALA A 90 7.95 -11.76 -3.79
CA ALA A 90 7.31 -10.55 -3.31
C ALA A 90 6.74 -9.74 -4.48
N THR A 91 5.45 -9.44 -4.41
CA THR A 91 4.82 -8.46 -5.30
C THR A 91 5.54 -7.13 -5.12
N SER A 92 5.88 -6.49 -6.24
CA SER A 92 6.51 -5.16 -6.36
C SER A 92 6.58 -4.34 -5.06
N HIS A 93 7.80 -4.01 -4.60
CA HIS A 93 8.08 -3.12 -3.46
C HIS A 93 7.67 -1.65 -3.67
N ASN A 94 6.67 -1.40 -4.51
CA ASN A 94 6.19 -0.05 -4.77
C ASN A 94 5.30 0.40 -3.60
N PRO A 95 5.66 1.47 -2.85
CA PRO A 95 4.89 1.93 -1.69
C PRO A 95 3.48 2.43 -2.05
N ARG A 96 3.22 2.70 -3.34
CA ARG A 96 1.88 3.06 -3.84
C ARG A 96 1.00 1.84 -4.14
N SER A 97 1.56 0.63 -4.18
CA SER A 97 0.78 -0.57 -4.46
C SER A 97 0.02 -1.03 -3.21
N THR A 98 -1.28 -1.29 -3.36
CA THR A 98 -2.15 -1.84 -2.32
C THR A 98 -2.80 -3.14 -2.78
N VAL A 99 -3.42 -3.87 -1.85
CA VAL A 99 -4.25 -5.03 -2.18
C VAL A 99 -5.30 -4.68 -3.24
N GLY A 100 -5.94 -3.51 -3.12
CA GLY A 100 -6.94 -3.03 -4.07
C GLY A 100 -6.39 -2.77 -5.47
N THR A 101 -5.16 -2.28 -5.61
CA THR A 101 -4.54 -2.07 -6.93
C THR A 101 -4.06 -3.38 -7.56
N VAL A 102 -3.46 -4.28 -6.76
CA VAL A 102 -2.99 -5.58 -7.26
C VAL A 102 -4.15 -6.46 -7.73
N THR A 103 -5.32 -6.35 -7.09
CA THR A 103 -6.52 -7.11 -7.44
C THR A 103 -7.40 -6.43 -8.48
N GLU A 104 -7.02 -5.22 -8.92
CA GLU A 104 -7.79 -4.31 -9.79
C GLU A 104 -9.17 -3.92 -9.23
N ILE A 105 -9.53 -4.36 -8.01
CA ILE A 105 -10.79 -3.99 -7.36
C ILE A 105 -10.85 -2.47 -7.18
N HIS A 106 -9.72 -1.82 -6.91
CA HIS A 106 -9.65 -0.37 -6.80
C HIS A 106 -10.04 0.32 -8.12
N ASP A 107 -9.74 -0.25 -9.29
CA ASP A 107 -10.11 0.34 -10.57
C ASP A 107 -11.62 0.24 -10.83
N TYR A 108 -12.24 -0.88 -10.45
CA TYR A 108 -13.70 -1.01 -10.45
C TYR A 108 -14.36 -0.07 -9.45
N LEU A 109 -13.77 0.12 -8.26
CA LEU A 109 -14.26 1.11 -7.29
C LEU A 109 -14.20 2.53 -7.88
N ARG A 110 -13.08 2.90 -8.51
CA ARG A 110 -12.95 4.21 -9.16
C ARG A 110 -14.02 4.42 -10.23
N LEU A 111 -14.31 3.39 -11.02
CA LEU A 111 -15.37 3.43 -12.02
C LEU A 111 -16.76 3.55 -11.37
N LEU A 112 -17.04 2.79 -10.32
CA LEU A 112 -18.31 2.83 -9.57
C LEU A 112 -18.56 4.22 -8.97
N PHE A 113 -17.57 4.78 -8.28
CA PHE A 113 -17.68 6.09 -7.64
C PHE A 113 -17.80 7.24 -8.66
N ALA A 114 -17.18 7.11 -9.84
CA ALA A 114 -17.35 8.07 -10.92
C ALA A 114 -18.76 8.04 -11.54
N ARG A 115 -19.36 6.85 -11.68
CA ARG A 115 -20.63 6.67 -12.39
C ARG A 115 -21.87 6.73 -11.49
N ALA A 116 -21.78 6.23 -10.27
CA ALA A 116 -22.91 6.11 -9.34
C ALA A 116 -22.71 6.91 -8.04
N GLY A 117 -21.55 7.53 -7.84
CA GLY A 117 -21.26 8.34 -6.66
C GLY A 117 -22.05 9.63 -6.62
N THR A 118 -22.52 9.99 -5.42
CA THR A 118 -23.11 11.31 -5.13
C THR A 118 -22.05 12.17 -4.45
N PRO A 119 -21.62 13.28 -5.07
CA PRO A 119 -20.68 14.21 -4.44
C PRO A 119 -21.38 14.99 -3.33
N HIS A 120 -20.69 15.25 -2.22
CA HIS A 120 -21.20 16.04 -1.10
C HIS A 120 -20.29 17.23 -0.81
N CYS A 121 -20.87 18.32 -0.30
CA CYS A 121 -20.09 19.46 0.18
C CYS A 121 -19.27 19.07 1.42
N PRO A 122 -17.95 19.31 1.46
CA PRO A 122 -17.13 19.01 2.64
C PRO A 122 -17.46 19.81 3.90
N GLU A 123 -18.10 20.97 3.75
CA GLU A 123 -18.44 21.86 4.86
C GLU A 123 -19.88 21.69 5.34
N HIS A 124 -20.82 21.52 4.40
CA HIS A 124 -22.26 21.50 4.69
C HIS A 124 -22.85 20.10 4.66
N GLY A 125 -22.14 19.11 4.13
CA GLY A 125 -22.62 17.72 4.01
C GLY A 125 -23.79 17.51 3.05
N LEU A 126 -24.20 18.55 2.31
CA LEU A 126 -25.30 18.48 1.36
C LEU A 126 -24.89 17.76 0.06
N PRO A 127 -25.78 16.96 -0.56
CA PRO A 127 -25.54 16.38 -1.87
C PRO A 127 -25.41 17.49 -2.91
N LEU A 128 -24.44 17.35 -3.79
CA LEU A 128 -24.21 18.24 -4.92
C LEU A 128 -24.89 17.61 -6.12
N GLU A 129 -25.80 18.35 -6.74
CA GLU A 129 -26.51 17.93 -7.94
C GLU A 129 -26.12 18.84 -9.09
N ALA A 130 -25.85 18.24 -10.24
CA ALA A 130 -25.71 18.94 -11.50
C ALA A 130 -26.98 18.69 -12.31
N GLN A 131 -27.62 19.75 -12.76
CA GLN A 131 -28.83 19.69 -13.58
C GLN A 131 -28.53 20.31 -14.94
N SER A 132 -29.07 19.74 -16.02
CA SER A 132 -29.06 20.38 -17.32
C SER A 132 -30.04 21.54 -17.36
N VAL A 133 -29.83 22.53 -18.24
CA VAL A 133 -30.78 23.66 -18.41
C VAL A 133 -32.19 23.14 -18.70
N ALA A 134 -32.32 22.06 -19.50
CA ALA A 134 -33.60 21.42 -19.78
C ALA A 134 -34.30 20.90 -18.51
N GLN A 135 -33.56 20.23 -17.61
CA GLN A 135 -34.11 19.76 -16.34
C GLN A 135 -34.50 20.90 -15.40
N MET A 136 -33.70 21.98 -15.35
CA MET A 136 -34.03 23.18 -14.57
C MET A 136 -35.33 23.82 -15.07
N VAL A 137 -35.47 23.92 -16.40
CA VAL A 137 -36.66 24.43 -17.08
C VAL A 137 -37.87 23.56 -16.76
N ASP A 138 -37.76 22.24 -16.91
CA ASP A 138 -38.85 21.31 -16.63
C ASP A 138 -39.25 21.33 -15.14
N HIS A 139 -38.29 21.49 -14.22
CA HIS A 139 -38.58 21.64 -12.78
C HIS A 139 -39.38 22.92 -12.48
N ILE A 140 -39.03 24.04 -13.12
CA ILE A 140 -39.76 25.31 -12.96
C ILE A 140 -41.14 25.24 -13.60
N LEU A 141 -41.28 24.59 -14.77
CA LEU A 141 -42.57 24.37 -15.42
C LEU A 141 -43.50 23.42 -14.66
N GLY A 142 -42.95 22.61 -13.73
CA GLY A 142 -43.73 21.78 -12.81
C GLY A 142 -44.39 22.55 -11.65
N LEU A 143 -44.07 23.84 -11.46
CA LEU A 143 -44.72 24.70 -10.47
C LEU A 143 -46.13 25.11 -10.94
N PRO A 144 -47.04 25.53 -10.03
CA PRO A 144 -48.39 25.96 -10.39
C PRO A 144 -48.39 27.06 -11.47
N GLU A 145 -49.40 27.06 -12.34
CA GLU A 145 -49.56 28.14 -13.32
C GLU A 145 -49.69 29.50 -12.64
N ASP A 146 -49.17 30.55 -13.30
CA ASP A 146 -49.12 31.94 -12.81
C ASP A 146 -48.20 32.23 -11.61
N THR A 147 -47.40 31.26 -11.14
CA THR A 147 -46.35 31.50 -10.13
C THR A 147 -45.35 32.55 -10.64
N LYS A 148 -45.09 33.60 -9.88
CA LYS A 148 -44.15 34.68 -10.26
C LYS A 148 -42.75 34.35 -9.75
N LEU A 149 -41.79 34.21 -10.66
CA LEU A 149 -40.41 33.87 -10.34
C LEU A 149 -39.43 34.97 -10.74
N LEU A 150 -38.44 35.17 -9.88
CA LEU A 150 -37.21 35.92 -10.15
C LEU A 150 -36.11 34.92 -10.50
N ILE A 151 -35.54 35.03 -11.70
CA ILE A 151 -34.32 34.29 -12.06
C ILE A 151 -33.12 35.15 -11.71
N LEU A 152 -32.29 34.65 -10.80
CA LEU A 152 -31.17 35.36 -10.21
C LEU A 152 -29.85 34.63 -10.48
N ALA A 153 -28.77 35.38 -10.69
CA ALA A 153 -27.41 34.87 -10.79
C ALA A 153 -26.65 35.17 -9.47
N PRO A 154 -26.37 34.17 -8.61
CA PRO A 154 -25.69 34.37 -7.33
C PRO A 154 -24.17 34.58 -7.53
N VAL A 155 -23.80 35.77 -7.94
CA VAL A 155 -22.41 36.14 -8.29
C VAL A 155 -21.49 36.22 -7.07
N VAL A 156 -21.99 36.69 -5.92
CA VAL A 156 -21.24 36.75 -4.67
C VAL A 156 -22.01 36.04 -3.57
N SER A 157 -21.38 35.09 -2.89
CA SER A 157 -21.99 34.35 -1.79
C SER A 157 -21.13 34.47 -0.53
N ASN A 158 -21.66 35.14 0.49
CA ASN A 158 -21.08 35.23 1.84
C ASN A 158 -19.60 35.70 1.91
N ARG A 159 -19.21 36.67 1.06
CA ARG A 159 -17.86 37.25 1.01
C ARG A 159 -17.80 38.64 1.63
N LYS A 160 -16.65 39.01 2.20
CA LYS A 160 -16.39 40.35 2.72
C LYS A 160 -15.87 41.27 1.61
N GLY A 161 -16.35 42.51 1.56
CA GLY A 161 -15.91 43.50 0.59
C GLY A 161 -16.96 44.57 0.31
N GLU A 162 -16.55 45.67 -0.32
CA GLU A 162 -17.44 46.79 -0.68
C GLU A 162 -18.03 46.64 -2.10
N PHE A 163 -17.40 45.83 -2.96
CA PHE A 163 -17.88 45.43 -4.30
C PHE A 163 -18.27 46.58 -5.25
N VAL A 164 -17.74 47.79 -5.08
CA VAL A 164 -18.08 48.97 -5.91
C VAL A 164 -17.74 48.74 -7.39
N ASP A 165 -16.47 48.46 -7.70
CA ASP A 165 -16.00 48.18 -9.07
C ASP A 165 -16.78 47.02 -9.72
N PHE A 166 -17.20 46.06 -8.91
CA PHE A 166 -17.95 44.89 -9.35
C PHE A 166 -19.40 45.23 -9.78
N PHE A 167 -20.04 46.21 -9.13
CA PHE A 167 -21.35 46.71 -9.56
C PHE A 167 -21.25 47.54 -10.84
N GLU A 168 -20.20 48.35 -11.00
CA GLU A 168 -19.95 49.12 -12.23
C GLU A 168 -19.74 48.21 -13.45
N ASP A 169 -18.97 47.13 -13.29
CA ASP A 169 -18.76 46.12 -14.34
C ASP A 169 -20.08 45.47 -14.78
N LEU A 170 -20.94 45.08 -13.84
CA LEU A 170 -22.25 44.47 -14.15
C LEU A 170 -23.24 45.48 -14.75
N GLN A 171 -23.15 46.76 -14.37
CA GLN A 171 -23.93 47.83 -14.97
C GLN A 171 -23.53 48.08 -16.43
N SER A 172 -22.22 48.03 -16.74
CA SER A 172 -21.72 48.15 -18.12
C SER A 172 -22.24 47.03 -19.04
N GLN A 173 -22.56 45.86 -18.46
CA GLN A 173 -23.17 44.72 -19.15
C GLN A 173 -24.70 44.82 -19.26
N GLY A 174 -25.31 45.87 -18.71
CA GLY A 174 -26.75 46.16 -18.84
C GLY A 174 -27.63 45.64 -17.70
N PHE A 175 -27.06 45.11 -16.61
CA PHE A 175 -27.85 44.65 -15.46
C PHE A 175 -28.23 45.81 -14.54
N VAL A 176 -29.53 45.99 -14.33
CA VAL A 176 -30.09 47.15 -13.58
C VAL A 176 -30.62 46.82 -12.18
N ARG A 177 -30.62 45.54 -11.78
CA ARG A 177 -31.26 45.10 -10.52
C ARG A 177 -30.43 44.06 -9.80
N PHE A 178 -30.30 44.24 -8.49
CA PHE A 178 -29.50 43.38 -7.63
C PHE A 178 -30.27 43.04 -6.37
N ARG A 179 -30.28 41.77 -5.98
CA ARG A 179 -30.76 41.33 -4.67
C ARG A 179 -29.55 41.20 -3.75
N ILE A 180 -29.60 41.90 -2.62
CA ILE A 180 -28.47 41.98 -1.69
C ILE A 180 -28.91 41.53 -0.30
N ARG A 181 -28.08 40.70 0.33
CA ARG A 181 -28.19 40.26 1.72
C ARG A 181 -26.92 40.65 2.48
N SER A 182 -27.06 41.51 3.48
CA SER A 182 -25.96 42.06 4.30
C SER A 182 -26.25 41.84 5.79
N GLY A 183 -25.31 41.25 6.54
CA GLY A 183 -25.42 41.11 7.99
C GLY A 183 -24.63 39.91 8.55
N GLY A 184 -23.68 40.17 9.46
CA GLY A 184 -22.82 39.17 10.10
C GLY A 184 -23.17 38.92 11.57
N GLY A 185 -23.68 37.72 11.87
CA GLY A 185 -23.94 37.18 13.21
C GLY A 185 -24.69 35.86 13.09
N THR A 186 -24.59 34.96 14.07
CA THR A 186 -25.15 33.58 14.08
C THR A 186 -26.69 33.48 13.99
N THR A 187 -27.39 34.58 13.75
CA THR A 187 -28.83 34.64 13.51
C THR A 187 -29.10 35.07 12.06
N HIS A 188 -29.64 34.15 11.26
CA HIS A 188 -30.04 34.33 9.86
C HIS A 188 -31.27 35.26 9.69
N THR A 189 -31.20 36.52 10.14
CA THR A 189 -32.37 37.44 10.17
C THR A 189 -32.23 38.70 9.30
N ALA A 190 -31.31 38.74 8.33
CA ALA A 190 -31.27 39.82 7.33
C ALA A 190 -32.19 39.49 6.14
N LYS A 191 -33.33 40.20 6.02
CA LYS A 191 -34.23 40.10 4.86
C LYS A 191 -33.48 40.54 3.59
N ALA A 192 -33.43 39.68 2.59
CA ALA A 192 -32.91 40.03 1.27
C ALA A 192 -33.80 41.13 0.66
N LYS A 193 -33.18 42.21 0.18
CA LYS A 193 -33.89 43.31 -0.51
C LYS A 193 -33.37 43.43 -1.94
N VAL A 194 -34.27 43.72 -2.86
CA VAL A 194 -33.96 44.03 -4.26
C VAL A 194 -33.75 45.53 -4.36
N PHE A 195 -32.62 45.93 -4.92
CA PHE A 195 -32.24 47.31 -5.18
C PHE A 195 -32.12 47.51 -6.69
N GLU A 196 -32.57 48.67 -7.17
CA GLU A 196 -32.22 49.15 -8.51
C GLU A 196 -30.87 49.89 -8.44
N VAL A 197 -30.17 50.03 -9.57
CA VAL A 197 -28.80 50.61 -9.59
C VAL A 197 -28.73 51.97 -8.90
N GLU A 198 -29.76 52.79 -9.07
CA GLU A 198 -29.84 54.15 -8.52
C GLU A 198 -29.92 54.17 -6.98
N ASP A 199 -30.36 53.07 -6.36
CA ASP A 199 -30.61 52.93 -4.93
C ASP A 199 -29.68 51.90 -4.23
N LEU A 200 -28.51 51.60 -4.82
CA LEU A 200 -27.57 50.63 -4.25
C LEU A 200 -27.00 51.10 -2.89
N PRO A 201 -27.11 50.29 -1.82
CA PRO A 201 -26.57 50.65 -0.51
C PRO A 201 -25.04 50.51 -0.46
N SER A 202 -24.35 51.39 0.28
CA SER A 202 -22.92 51.23 0.51
C SER A 202 -22.63 50.02 1.42
N LEU A 203 -21.93 49.02 0.86
CA LEU A 203 -21.58 47.79 1.57
C LEU A 203 -20.33 48.01 2.43
N LYS A 204 -20.30 47.44 3.64
CA LYS A 204 -19.18 47.62 4.57
C LYS A 204 -18.11 46.57 4.36
N LYS A 205 -16.86 47.00 4.20
CA LYS A 205 -15.70 46.12 3.95
C LYS A 205 -15.52 44.92 4.90
N ASN A 206 -15.93 45.04 6.17
CA ASN A 206 -15.72 44.02 7.20
C ASN A 206 -16.88 43.04 7.39
N GLU A 207 -18.03 43.31 6.77
CA GLU A 207 -19.24 42.48 6.85
C GLU A 207 -19.29 41.48 5.69
N LYS A 208 -19.99 40.36 5.87
CA LYS A 208 -20.22 39.40 4.78
C LYS A 208 -21.47 39.79 4.01
N HIS A 209 -21.36 39.78 2.69
CA HIS A 209 -22.41 40.12 1.75
C HIS A 209 -22.68 38.96 0.80
N SER A 210 -23.94 38.78 0.43
CA SER A 210 -24.36 37.94 -0.70
C SER A 210 -25.09 38.82 -1.70
N ILE A 211 -24.67 38.76 -2.96
CA ILE A 211 -25.15 39.61 -4.06
C ILE A 211 -25.61 38.68 -5.17
N GLU A 212 -26.87 38.82 -5.57
CA GLU A 212 -27.46 38.11 -6.70
C GLU A 212 -27.95 39.11 -7.75
N VAL A 213 -27.58 38.90 -9.02
CA VAL A 213 -28.04 39.74 -10.13
C VAL A 213 -29.42 39.28 -10.58
N VAL A 214 -30.38 40.18 -10.78
CA VAL A 214 -31.70 39.81 -11.32
C VAL A 214 -31.60 39.73 -12.84
N VAL A 215 -31.70 38.52 -13.39
CA VAL A 215 -31.58 38.25 -14.83
C VAL A 215 -32.92 38.39 -15.54
N ASP A 216 -34.00 37.81 -14.98
CA ASP A 216 -35.33 37.93 -15.56
C ASP A 216 -36.44 37.83 -14.49
N ARG A 217 -37.63 38.35 -14.83
CA ARG A 217 -38.87 38.23 -14.09
C ARG A 217 -39.92 37.58 -14.97
N ILE A 218 -40.39 36.42 -14.55
CA ILE A 218 -41.25 35.56 -15.36
C ILE A 218 -42.47 35.10 -14.56
N LYS A 219 -43.54 34.76 -15.27
CA LYS A 219 -44.70 34.05 -14.75
C LYS A 219 -44.75 32.68 -15.39
N VAL A 220 -44.90 31.63 -14.58
CA VAL A 220 -44.94 30.25 -15.08
C VAL A 220 -46.14 30.05 -15.99
N LYS A 221 -45.87 29.75 -17.26
CA LYS A 221 -46.82 29.42 -18.32
C LYS A 221 -46.20 28.39 -19.27
N ALA A 222 -47.01 27.61 -19.97
CA ALA A 222 -46.51 26.57 -20.87
C ALA A 222 -45.71 27.11 -22.08
N ASP A 223 -45.95 28.37 -22.49
CA ASP A 223 -45.35 29.02 -23.66
C ASP A 223 -43.97 29.67 -23.41
N ILE A 224 -43.56 29.85 -22.14
CA ILE A 224 -42.32 30.56 -21.79
C ILE A 224 -41.06 29.66 -21.76
N LYS A 225 -41.14 28.41 -22.27
CA LYS A 225 -40.05 27.42 -22.17
C LYS A 225 -38.72 27.94 -22.73
N GLN A 226 -38.74 28.55 -23.92
CA GLN A 226 -37.52 29.06 -24.57
C GLN A 226 -36.92 30.24 -23.82
N ARG A 227 -37.76 31.21 -23.42
CA ARG A 227 -37.31 32.38 -22.64
C ARG A 227 -36.68 31.96 -21.32
N LEU A 228 -37.31 31.02 -20.61
CA LEU A 228 -36.79 30.50 -19.35
C LEU A 228 -35.40 29.84 -19.51
N ALA A 229 -35.20 29.09 -20.59
CA ALA A 229 -33.91 28.47 -20.91
C ALA A 229 -32.82 29.54 -21.14
N GLU A 230 -33.11 30.59 -21.91
CA GLU A 230 -32.19 31.71 -22.18
C GLU A 230 -31.85 32.49 -20.89
N SER A 231 -32.84 32.74 -20.02
CA SER A 231 -32.62 33.39 -18.72
C SER A 231 -31.73 32.54 -17.80
N LEU A 232 -31.96 31.23 -17.75
CA LEU A 232 -31.15 30.30 -16.96
C LEU A 232 -29.72 30.18 -17.52
N GLU A 233 -29.53 30.10 -18.84
CA GLU A 233 -28.19 30.10 -19.45
C GLU A 233 -27.42 31.38 -19.12
N THR A 234 -28.10 32.53 -19.17
CA THR A 234 -27.51 33.82 -18.81
C THR A 234 -27.12 33.86 -17.34
N ALA A 235 -28.00 33.39 -16.44
CA ALA A 235 -27.72 33.32 -15.01
C ALA A 235 -26.54 32.37 -14.69
N LEU A 236 -26.53 31.18 -15.30
CA LEU A 236 -25.45 30.21 -15.16
C LEU A 236 -24.12 30.79 -15.67
N ARG A 237 -24.12 31.52 -16.79
CA ARG A 237 -22.89 32.13 -17.33
C ARG A 237 -22.33 33.21 -16.40
N LEU A 238 -23.20 34.03 -15.80
CA LEU A 238 -22.81 35.11 -14.89
C LEU A 238 -22.26 34.61 -13.54
N ALA A 239 -22.83 33.53 -12.99
CA ALA A 239 -22.50 33.04 -11.65
C ALA A 239 -21.69 31.72 -11.64
N ASP A 240 -20.90 31.49 -12.70
CA ASP A 240 -20.02 30.32 -12.90
C ASP A 240 -20.72 28.97 -12.69
N GLY A 241 -21.87 28.82 -13.34
CA GLY A 241 -22.66 27.61 -13.36
C GLY A 241 -23.71 27.50 -12.25
N ARG A 242 -24.10 28.61 -11.61
CA ARG A 242 -25.17 28.65 -10.60
C ARG A 242 -26.29 29.58 -11.02
N ALA A 243 -27.53 29.22 -10.71
CA ALA A 243 -28.72 30.04 -10.91
C ALA A 243 -29.65 29.85 -9.72
N LEU A 244 -30.49 30.84 -9.44
CA LEU A 244 -31.42 30.81 -8.32
C LEU A 244 -32.78 31.31 -8.82
N ALA A 245 -33.82 30.50 -8.67
CA ALA A 245 -35.19 30.90 -8.93
C ALA A 245 -35.88 31.19 -7.60
N VAL A 246 -36.51 32.36 -7.48
CA VAL A 246 -37.15 32.78 -6.23
C VAL A 246 -38.60 33.12 -6.51
N ASP A 247 -39.50 32.45 -5.80
CA ASP A 247 -40.93 32.76 -5.82
C ASP A 247 -41.17 34.09 -5.11
N MET A 248 -41.80 35.04 -5.82
CA MET A 248 -42.08 36.38 -5.30
C MET A 248 -43.15 36.39 -4.23
N ASP A 249 -44.08 35.44 -4.25
CA ASP A 249 -45.24 35.42 -3.36
C ASP A 249 -44.93 34.57 -2.10
N SER A 250 -44.28 33.40 -2.25
CA SER A 250 -43.91 32.53 -1.11
C SER A 250 -42.51 32.80 -0.53
N GLY A 251 -41.61 33.42 -1.29
CA GLY A 251 -40.21 33.60 -0.90
C GLY A 251 -39.37 32.33 -0.97
N ASN A 252 -39.92 31.23 -1.48
CA ASN A 252 -39.18 29.96 -1.64
C ASN A 252 -38.09 30.11 -2.71
N GLU A 253 -36.89 29.63 -2.39
CA GLU A 253 -35.72 29.68 -3.26
C GLU A 253 -35.41 28.28 -3.80
N ALA A 254 -35.36 28.13 -5.13
CA ALA A 254 -34.90 26.94 -5.82
C ALA A 254 -33.54 27.22 -6.46
N LEU A 255 -32.49 26.57 -5.95
CA LEU A 255 -31.13 26.77 -6.42
C LEU A 255 -30.77 25.72 -7.46
N PHE A 256 -30.25 26.16 -8.59
CA PHE A 256 -29.86 25.34 -9.72
C PHE A 256 -28.36 25.47 -9.99
N SER A 257 -27.74 24.37 -10.43
CA SER A 257 -26.36 24.41 -10.91
C SER A 257 -26.16 23.45 -12.07
N ASN A 258 -25.40 23.87 -13.08
CA ASN A 258 -24.98 22.99 -14.19
C ASN A 258 -23.65 22.27 -13.90
N LYS A 259 -23.03 22.57 -12.76
CA LYS A 259 -21.86 21.87 -12.20
C LYS A 259 -22.29 21.26 -10.86
N PHE A 260 -21.47 20.38 -10.29
CA PHE A 260 -21.70 19.89 -8.93
C PHE A 260 -21.30 20.99 -7.93
N ALA A 261 -22.18 21.98 -7.70
CA ALA A 261 -21.90 23.12 -6.83
C ALA A 261 -22.74 23.11 -5.55
N CYS A 262 -22.14 23.57 -4.45
CA CYS A 262 -22.82 23.69 -3.17
C CYS A 262 -23.80 24.87 -3.20
N PRO A 263 -25.03 24.71 -2.67
CA PRO A 263 -25.99 25.82 -2.58
C PRO A 263 -25.59 26.90 -1.55
N ILE A 264 -24.74 26.57 -0.58
CA ILE A 264 -24.41 27.46 0.55
C ILE A 264 -23.03 28.11 0.41
N CYS A 265 -22.05 27.40 -0.17
CA CYS A 265 -20.67 27.91 -0.32
C CYS A 265 -20.16 27.83 -1.75
N SER A 266 -18.99 28.42 -2.01
CA SER A 266 -18.35 28.45 -3.33
C SER A 266 -17.68 27.13 -3.73
N PHE A 267 -17.96 26.03 -3.03
CA PHE A 267 -17.40 24.73 -3.37
C PHE A 267 -18.11 24.18 -4.62
N ALA A 268 -17.35 23.89 -5.66
CA ALA A 268 -17.84 23.28 -6.88
C ALA A 268 -16.86 22.19 -7.35
N LEU A 269 -17.42 21.13 -7.92
CA LEU A 269 -16.68 20.02 -8.52
C LEU A 269 -16.91 19.98 -10.03
N GLN A 270 -15.85 19.62 -10.74
CA GLN A 270 -15.91 19.22 -12.14
C GLN A 270 -16.57 17.84 -12.27
N GLU A 271 -16.72 17.36 -13.50
CA GLU A 271 -17.31 16.05 -13.77
C GLU A 271 -16.57 14.92 -13.02
N LEU A 272 -17.33 13.96 -12.51
CA LEU A 272 -16.79 12.83 -11.75
C LEU A 272 -16.15 11.83 -12.70
N GLU A 273 -14.83 11.95 -12.86
CA GLU A 273 -14.05 11.01 -13.65
C GLU A 273 -13.32 9.97 -12.79
N PRO A 274 -13.10 8.74 -13.29
CA PRO A 274 -12.38 7.70 -12.53
C PRO A 274 -10.96 8.09 -12.10
N ARG A 275 -10.32 9.06 -12.78
CA ARG A 275 -8.98 9.57 -12.40
C ARG A 275 -8.99 10.39 -11.11
N LEU A 276 -10.11 11.00 -10.74
CA LEU A 276 -10.28 11.74 -9.47
C LEU A 276 -10.16 10.81 -8.26
N PHE A 277 -10.50 9.54 -8.42
CA PHE A 277 -10.45 8.53 -7.37
C PHE A 277 -9.14 7.73 -7.36
N SER A 278 -8.16 8.10 -8.19
CA SER A 278 -6.84 7.45 -8.23
C SER A 278 -5.84 8.24 -7.41
N PHE A 279 -5.26 7.60 -6.38
CA PHE A 279 -4.12 8.18 -5.66
C PHE A 279 -2.80 8.07 -6.44
N ASN A 280 -2.78 7.35 -7.57
CA ASN A 280 -1.62 7.31 -8.49
C ASN A 280 -1.64 8.44 -9.52
N ASN A 281 -2.78 9.15 -9.65
CA ASN A 281 -2.92 10.28 -10.57
C ASN A 281 -2.88 11.60 -9.78
N PRO A 282 -2.08 12.61 -10.19
CA PRO A 282 -2.04 13.90 -9.52
C PRO A 282 -3.39 14.58 -9.31
N MET A 283 -4.38 14.33 -10.19
CA MET A 283 -5.74 14.88 -10.06
C MET A 283 -6.52 14.32 -8.87
N GLY A 284 -6.26 13.07 -8.48
CA GLY A 284 -6.93 12.40 -7.35
C GLY A 284 -6.07 12.27 -6.10
N ALA A 285 -4.74 12.34 -6.26
CA ALA A 285 -3.77 12.21 -5.18
C ALA A 285 -3.77 13.42 -4.23
N CYS A 286 -3.69 13.15 -2.94
CA CYS A 286 -3.48 14.18 -1.92
C CYS A 286 -2.18 14.95 -2.23
N PRO A 287 -2.22 16.29 -2.34
CA PRO A 287 -1.06 17.10 -2.73
C PRO A 287 0.08 17.05 -1.70
N THR A 288 -0.24 16.82 -0.43
CA THR A 288 0.73 16.87 0.68
C THR A 288 1.60 15.62 0.76
N CYS A 289 1.02 14.46 0.48
CA CYS A 289 1.75 13.17 0.51
C CYS A 289 1.94 12.56 -0.89
N ASP A 290 1.55 13.26 -1.95
CA ASP A 290 1.56 12.77 -3.34
C ASP A 290 0.97 11.35 -3.49
N GLY A 291 -0.18 11.11 -2.84
CA GLY A 291 -0.86 9.81 -2.90
C GLY A 291 -0.25 8.67 -2.08
N LEU A 292 0.78 8.91 -1.26
CA LEU A 292 1.37 7.88 -0.38
C LEU A 292 0.52 7.56 0.86
N GLY A 293 -0.32 8.51 1.31
CA GLY A 293 -1.11 8.41 2.55
C GLY A 293 -0.33 8.67 3.83
N HIS A 294 1.00 8.62 3.76
CA HIS A 294 1.90 8.88 4.85
C HIS A 294 2.96 9.90 4.46
N ILE A 295 3.55 10.55 5.46
CA ILE A 295 4.68 11.45 5.28
C ILE A 295 5.83 10.99 6.17
N SER A 296 7.03 11.00 5.61
CA SER A 296 8.27 10.81 6.37
C SER A 296 8.56 12.08 7.14
N PHE A 297 8.86 11.95 8.42
CA PHE A 297 9.36 13.05 9.26
C PHE A 297 10.56 12.56 10.05
N PHE A 298 11.46 13.46 10.41
CA PHE A 298 12.58 13.12 11.27
C PHE A 298 12.09 12.98 12.71
N ASP A 299 12.24 11.78 13.27
CA ASP A 299 11.73 11.46 14.60
C ASP A 299 12.75 11.87 15.67
N PRO A 300 12.41 12.79 16.58
CA PRO A 300 13.30 13.19 17.67
C PRO A 300 13.87 12.01 18.45
N LYS A 301 13.07 10.95 18.67
CA LYS A 301 13.49 9.76 19.40
C LYS A 301 14.54 8.94 18.66
N ARG A 302 14.51 8.92 17.33
CA ARG A 302 15.52 8.24 16.51
C ARG A 302 16.82 9.04 16.42
N ILE A 303 16.71 10.37 16.37
CA ILE A 303 17.87 11.27 16.33
C ILE A 303 18.63 11.21 17.66
N VAL A 304 17.89 11.23 18.77
CA VAL A 304 18.43 11.07 20.13
C VAL A 304 18.32 9.60 20.53
N ALA A 305 19.10 8.74 19.88
CA ALA A 305 19.03 7.29 20.07
C ALA A 305 19.33 6.86 21.52
N HIS A 306 20.17 7.63 22.22
CA HIS A 306 20.60 7.38 23.60
C HIS A 306 20.34 8.62 24.46
N SER A 307 19.14 8.72 25.04
CA SER A 307 18.75 9.86 25.88
C SER A 307 19.45 9.88 27.24
N GLU A 308 19.94 8.71 27.67
CA GLU A 308 20.75 8.47 28.87
C GLU A 308 22.17 9.04 28.77
N LEU A 309 22.67 9.26 27.54
CA LEU A 309 23.98 9.86 27.29
C LEU A 309 23.89 11.39 27.27
N SER A 310 25.02 12.03 27.54
CA SER A 310 25.15 13.48 27.36
C SER A 310 25.32 13.85 25.89
N LEU A 311 25.02 15.11 25.54
CA LEU A 311 25.26 15.62 24.18
C LEU A 311 26.75 15.54 23.81
N ALA A 312 27.65 15.76 24.79
CA ALA A 312 29.08 15.64 24.59
C ALA A 312 29.56 14.20 24.33
N SER A 313 28.91 13.20 24.95
CA SER A 313 29.23 11.78 24.83
C SER A 313 28.54 11.07 23.67
N GLY A 314 27.74 11.77 22.87
CA GLY A 314 27.15 11.21 21.64
C GLY A 314 25.67 10.87 21.71
N ALA A 315 24.88 11.54 22.57
CA ALA A 315 23.42 11.41 22.56
C ALA A 315 22.80 11.62 21.16
N ILE A 316 23.42 12.50 20.34
CA ILE A 316 23.07 12.72 18.94
C ILE A 316 24.30 12.44 18.07
N LYS A 317 24.20 11.44 17.19
CA LYS A 317 25.32 11.02 16.34
C LYS A 317 25.79 12.17 15.44
N GLY A 318 27.10 12.46 15.50
CA GLY A 318 27.74 13.52 14.69
C GLY A 318 27.61 14.93 15.26
N TRP A 319 26.88 15.11 16.36
CA TRP A 319 26.77 16.35 17.15
C TRP A 319 27.50 16.21 18.51
N ASP A 320 28.62 15.50 18.50
CA ASP A 320 29.43 15.16 19.67
C ASP A 320 30.84 15.75 19.58
N ARG A 321 31.70 15.47 20.56
CA ARG A 321 33.10 15.95 20.59
C ARG A 321 33.92 15.52 19.35
N ARG A 322 33.51 14.50 18.60
CA ARG A 322 34.21 14.04 17.39
C ARG A 322 34.04 15.04 16.25
N ASN A 323 32.93 15.79 16.24
CA ASN A 323 32.70 16.87 15.29
C ASN A 323 32.79 18.24 15.97
N GLN A 324 34.01 18.81 16.00
CA GLN A 324 34.28 20.07 16.70
C GLN A 324 33.40 21.24 16.25
N PHE A 325 32.97 21.28 14.98
CA PHE A 325 32.14 22.35 14.46
C PHE A 325 30.74 22.35 15.12
N TYR A 326 30.03 21.22 15.05
CA TYR A 326 28.70 21.09 15.66
C TYR A 326 28.76 21.11 17.19
N PHE A 327 29.80 20.53 17.79
CA PHE A 327 29.97 20.56 19.24
C PHE A 327 30.12 21.99 19.79
N ARG A 328 30.93 22.83 19.15
CA ARG A 328 31.04 24.26 19.53
C ARG A 328 29.71 24.99 19.38
N MET A 329 28.93 24.65 18.36
CA MET A 329 27.59 25.20 18.18
C MET A 329 26.68 24.86 19.37
N LEU A 330 26.68 23.60 19.82
CA LEU A 330 25.94 23.19 21.01
C LEU A 330 26.44 23.86 22.29
N GLN A 331 27.76 24.06 22.44
CA GLN A 331 28.32 24.79 23.58
C GLN A 331 27.83 26.23 23.65
N ASN A 332 27.72 26.91 22.50
CA ASN A 332 27.19 28.27 22.44
C ASN A 332 25.68 28.31 22.79
N ILE A 333 24.92 27.31 22.35
CA ILE A 333 23.50 27.15 22.71
C ILE A 333 23.36 26.87 24.21
N ALA A 334 24.21 26.01 24.78
CA ALA A 334 24.25 25.68 26.20
C ALA A 334 24.55 26.91 27.07
N LYS A 335 25.53 27.74 26.67
CA LYS A 335 25.83 29.03 27.32
C LYS A 335 24.64 29.99 27.26
N PHE A 336 23.96 30.09 26.13
CA PHE A 336 22.81 30.98 25.95
C PHE A 336 21.59 30.54 26.77
N ALA A 337 21.22 29.27 26.69
CA ALA A 337 20.05 28.71 27.37
C ALA A 337 20.32 28.24 28.81
N LYS A 338 21.57 28.38 29.29
CA LYS A 338 22.04 28.05 30.64
C LYS A 338 21.74 26.60 31.06
N PHE A 339 22.06 25.65 30.18
CA PHE A 339 22.04 24.22 30.53
C PHE A 339 23.44 23.61 30.44
N ASP A 340 23.63 22.49 31.12
CA ASP A 340 24.90 21.76 31.14
C ASP A 340 24.91 20.69 30.04
N ILE A 341 25.89 20.75 29.15
CA ILE A 341 26.01 19.84 28.00
C ILE A 341 26.52 18.44 28.40
N GLU A 342 27.11 18.31 29.58
CA GLU A 342 27.66 17.05 30.11
C GLU A 342 26.61 16.20 30.84
N LYS A 343 25.41 16.75 31.09
CA LYS A 343 24.30 15.99 31.68
C LYS A 343 23.59 15.11 30.63
N PRO A 344 22.98 13.98 31.05
CA PRO A 344 22.12 13.18 30.20
C PRO A 344 21.05 14.02 29.51
N PHE A 345 20.79 13.76 28.22
CA PHE A 345 19.83 14.55 27.43
C PHE A 345 18.43 14.57 28.06
N GLU A 346 17.97 13.43 28.58
CA GLU A 346 16.67 13.31 29.25
C GLU A 346 16.53 14.16 30.52
N SER A 347 17.65 14.48 31.17
CA SER A 347 17.68 15.31 32.38
C SER A 347 17.64 16.81 32.08
N LEU A 348 17.77 17.20 30.80
CA LEU A 348 17.73 18.60 30.38
C LEU A 348 16.29 19.15 30.45
N PRO A 349 16.10 20.44 30.78
CA PRO A 349 14.77 21.06 30.73
C PRO A 349 14.13 20.94 29.33
N GLN A 350 12.81 20.72 29.27
CA GLN A 350 12.08 20.56 27.99
C GLN A 350 12.35 21.71 27.00
N LYS A 351 12.39 22.95 27.49
CA LYS A 351 12.71 24.13 26.66
C LYS A 351 14.10 24.05 26.01
N ALA A 352 15.08 23.46 26.69
CA ALA A 352 16.42 23.27 26.15
C ALA A 352 16.44 22.15 25.10
N GLN A 353 15.72 21.05 25.34
CA GLN A 353 15.55 19.97 24.36
C GLN A 353 14.88 20.50 23.08
N ASP A 354 13.80 21.26 23.22
CA ASP A 354 13.07 21.85 22.09
C ASP A 354 13.93 22.84 21.30
N LEU A 355 14.73 23.67 21.99
CA LEU A 355 15.68 24.61 21.37
C LEU A 355 16.75 23.89 20.54
N ILE A 356 17.24 22.75 21.02
CA ILE A 356 18.24 21.94 20.31
C ILE A 356 17.61 21.27 19.07
N LEU A 357 16.42 20.69 19.22
CA LEU A 357 15.78 19.90 18.18
C LEU A 357 15.14 20.75 17.09
N TYR A 358 14.34 21.74 17.47
CA TYR A 358 13.50 22.55 16.57
C TYR A 358 14.05 23.96 16.31
N GLY A 359 15.10 24.36 17.04
CA GLY A 359 15.79 25.62 16.83
C GLY A 359 15.25 26.79 17.64
N SER A 360 15.83 27.98 17.42
CA SER A 360 15.55 29.21 18.18
C SER A 360 14.49 30.10 17.55
N GLY A 361 13.88 29.66 16.43
CA GLY A 361 12.89 30.45 15.69
C GLY A 361 13.46 31.80 15.25
N ALA A 362 12.83 32.89 15.71
CA ALA A 362 13.27 34.27 15.42
C ALA A 362 14.40 34.77 16.34
N THR A 363 14.74 34.06 17.42
CA THR A 363 15.74 34.50 18.40
C THR A 363 17.15 34.27 17.87
N LYS A 364 17.97 35.32 17.83
CA LYS A 364 19.38 35.23 17.43
C LYS A 364 20.23 34.79 18.62
N ILE A 365 21.05 33.77 18.42
CA ILE A 365 22.01 33.24 19.40
C ILE A 365 23.42 33.71 18.98
N PRO A 366 24.26 34.19 19.92
CA PRO A 366 25.65 34.53 19.62
C PRO A 366 26.48 33.25 19.44
N PHE A 367 26.95 33.00 18.21
CA PHE A 367 27.84 31.88 17.91
C PHE A 367 29.27 32.36 17.71
N GLU A 368 30.21 31.72 18.41
CA GLU A 368 31.64 31.99 18.31
C GLU A 368 32.29 31.09 17.26
N TYR A 369 32.85 31.70 16.21
CA TYR A 369 33.57 31.03 15.12
C TYR A 369 35.04 31.42 15.12
N LEU A 370 35.92 30.56 14.60
CA LEU A 370 37.31 30.95 14.34
C LEU A 370 37.42 31.50 12.91
N ASN A 371 38.00 32.69 12.76
CA ASN A 371 38.38 33.22 11.45
C ASN A 371 39.65 32.49 10.92
N GLU A 372 40.01 32.72 9.65
CA GLU A 372 41.21 32.14 9.00
C GLU A 372 42.52 32.38 9.75
N LYS A 373 42.59 33.43 10.59
CA LYS A 373 43.73 33.76 11.46
C LYS A 373 43.66 33.15 12.87
N GLY A 374 42.69 32.26 13.14
CA GLY A 374 42.51 31.59 14.44
C GLY A 374 41.93 32.47 15.55
N LEU A 375 41.47 33.69 15.24
CA LEU A 375 40.83 34.59 16.21
C LEU A 375 39.31 34.32 16.31
N PRO A 376 38.73 34.32 17.53
CA PRO A 376 37.30 34.13 17.73
C PRO A 376 36.50 35.35 17.26
N VAL A 377 35.47 35.12 16.45
CA VAL A 377 34.51 36.12 15.98
C VAL A 377 33.10 35.67 16.33
N ILE A 378 32.37 36.54 17.01
CA ILE A 378 30.98 36.29 17.41
C ILE A 378 30.06 36.77 16.28
N LYS A 379 29.26 35.86 15.72
CA LYS A 379 28.23 36.17 14.72
C LYS A 379 26.85 35.77 15.23
N PRO A 380 25.98 36.74 15.57
CA PRO A 380 24.63 36.43 16.03
C PRO A 380 23.74 36.03 14.85
N HIS A 381 23.21 34.81 14.89
CA HIS A 381 22.25 34.31 13.90
C HIS A 381 21.27 33.32 14.55
N THR A 382 20.20 32.99 13.84
CA THR A 382 19.17 32.05 14.30
C THR A 382 19.67 30.62 14.17
N PHE A 383 19.39 29.79 15.16
CA PHE A 383 19.63 28.36 15.07
C PHE A 383 18.43 27.67 14.47
N GLU A 384 18.63 26.95 13.37
CA GLU A 384 17.55 26.25 12.67
C GLU A 384 17.05 24.99 13.40
N GLY A 385 17.83 24.44 14.33
CA GLY A 385 17.54 23.16 14.99
C GLY A 385 18.13 21.95 14.25
N ILE A 386 18.39 20.87 14.98
CA ILE A 386 18.96 19.65 14.40
C ILE A 386 17.99 18.98 13.41
N ILE A 387 16.68 18.99 13.70
CA ILE A 387 15.66 18.39 12.83
C ILE A 387 15.57 19.14 11.50
N SER A 388 15.46 20.47 11.54
CA SER A 388 15.44 21.31 10.33
C SER A 388 16.73 21.18 9.52
N ASN A 389 17.88 21.04 10.20
CA ASN A 389 19.17 20.78 9.54
C ASN A 389 19.14 19.44 8.79
N PHE A 390 18.62 18.39 9.41
CA PHE A 390 18.51 17.06 8.80
C PHE A 390 17.52 17.06 7.63
N GLU A 391 16.38 17.73 7.77
CA GLU A 391 15.40 17.91 6.68
C GLU A 391 15.99 18.63 5.48
N ARG A 392 16.71 19.74 5.70
CA ARG A 392 17.37 20.48 4.63
C ARG A 392 18.43 19.62 3.96
N ARG A 393 19.34 19.01 4.73
CA ARG A 393 20.40 18.15 4.18
C ARG A 393 19.83 16.98 3.40
N TYR A 394 18.76 16.36 3.87
CA TYR A 394 18.11 15.26 3.16
C TYR A 394 17.54 15.70 1.80
N ARG A 395 17.02 16.93 1.72
CA ARG A 395 16.44 17.49 0.48
C ARG A 395 17.51 17.99 -0.50
N GLU A 396 18.58 18.60 -0.01
CA GLU A 396 19.62 19.26 -0.82
C GLU A 396 20.79 18.35 -1.19
N THR A 397 21.00 17.22 -0.51
CA THR A 397 22.16 16.36 -0.77
C THR A 397 21.94 15.45 -1.98
N ASP A 398 22.86 15.52 -2.94
CA ASP A 398 22.89 14.62 -4.12
C ASP A 398 23.56 13.25 -3.83
N SER A 399 24.32 13.14 -2.73
CA SER A 399 24.96 11.89 -2.33
C SER A 399 23.97 10.88 -1.76
N MET A 400 23.79 9.75 -2.46
CA MET A 400 22.92 8.66 -2.01
C MET A 400 23.33 8.08 -0.65
N ALA A 401 24.63 7.97 -0.37
CA ALA A 401 25.11 7.42 0.91
C ALA A 401 24.68 8.27 2.12
N ILE A 402 24.76 9.60 2.00
CA ILE A 402 24.32 10.52 3.05
C ILE A 402 22.80 10.47 3.20
N ARG A 403 22.08 10.38 2.07
CA ARG A 403 20.62 10.29 2.06
C ARG A 403 20.13 9.02 2.75
N GLU A 404 20.78 7.88 2.51
CA GLU A 404 20.50 6.61 3.18
C GLU A 404 20.84 6.66 4.68
N GLU A 405 21.93 7.32 5.07
CA GLU A 405 22.27 7.49 6.49
C GLU A 405 21.21 8.34 7.22
N LEU A 406 20.79 9.46 6.63
CA LEU A 406 19.77 10.34 7.20
C LEU A 406 18.38 9.68 7.22
N ALA A 407 18.05 8.88 6.20
CA ALA A 407 16.77 8.16 6.14
C ALA A 407 16.54 7.23 7.35
N ARG A 408 17.60 6.75 8.01
CA ARG A 408 17.49 5.91 9.22
C ARG A 408 16.84 6.63 10.40
N TYR A 409 16.94 7.97 10.45
CA TYR A 409 16.32 8.79 11.49
C TYR A 409 14.90 9.24 11.16
N GLN A 410 14.42 8.92 9.94
CA GLN A 410 13.04 9.22 9.58
C GLN A 410 12.11 8.15 10.14
N ASN A 411 10.96 8.57 10.61
CA ASN A 411 9.82 7.72 10.91
C ASN A 411 8.65 8.13 10.01
N VAL A 412 7.64 7.28 9.96
CA VAL A 412 6.47 7.48 9.08
C VAL A 412 5.27 7.80 9.95
N LYS A 413 4.54 8.86 9.59
CA LYS A 413 3.24 9.16 10.20
C LYS A 413 2.15 9.28 9.13
N LEU A 414 0.91 9.07 9.53
CA LEU A 414 -0.23 9.32 8.66
C LEU A 414 -0.23 10.80 8.21
N CYS A 415 -0.52 11.01 6.94
CA CYS A 415 -0.62 12.36 6.38
C CYS A 415 -1.78 13.09 7.08
N PRO A 416 -1.56 14.29 7.66
CA PRO A 416 -2.59 15.00 8.41
C PRO A 416 -3.76 15.46 7.52
N ASP A 417 -3.50 15.78 6.25
CA ASP A 417 -4.51 16.36 5.37
C ASP A 417 -5.47 15.31 4.82
N CYS A 418 -4.94 14.14 4.41
CA CYS A 418 -5.75 13.04 3.90
C CYS A 418 -6.08 11.99 4.96
N GLN A 419 -5.47 12.05 6.15
CA GLN A 419 -5.63 11.07 7.23
C GLN A 419 -5.40 9.61 6.78
N GLY A 420 -4.42 9.40 5.90
CA GLY A 420 -4.12 8.08 5.35
C GLY A 420 -4.92 7.67 4.10
N SER A 421 -5.99 8.38 3.75
CA SER A 421 -6.84 8.01 2.59
C SER A 421 -6.18 8.18 1.21
N ARG A 422 -5.00 8.81 1.13
CA ARG A 422 -4.22 9.07 -0.11
C ARG A 422 -4.88 9.99 -1.12
N LEU A 423 -6.15 10.34 -0.94
CA LEU A 423 -6.97 11.07 -1.89
C LEU A 423 -7.14 12.54 -1.51
N ARG A 424 -7.47 13.36 -2.52
CA ARG A 424 -7.84 14.77 -2.31
C ARG A 424 -9.15 14.93 -1.56
N LYS A 425 -9.38 16.14 -1.04
CA LYS A 425 -10.59 16.49 -0.28
C LYS A 425 -11.85 16.25 -1.11
N GLU A 426 -11.84 16.59 -2.39
CA GLU A 426 -12.93 16.43 -3.35
C GLU A 426 -13.37 14.97 -3.45
N ALA A 427 -12.42 14.06 -3.73
CA ALA A 427 -12.68 12.64 -3.92
C ALA A 427 -13.22 11.96 -2.64
N ARG A 428 -12.79 12.40 -1.46
CA ARG A 428 -13.23 11.86 -0.16
C ARG A 428 -14.69 12.13 0.17
N HIS A 429 -15.31 13.11 -0.47
CA HIS A 429 -16.70 13.49 -0.20
C HIS A 429 -17.67 12.97 -1.26
N VAL A 430 -17.22 12.10 -2.16
CA VAL A 430 -18.11 11.35 -3.05
C VAL A 430 -18.47 10.03 -2.39
N LYS A 431 -19.78 9.77 -2.24
CA LYS A 431 -20.30 8.60 -1.53
C LYS A 431 -21.20 7.75 -2.42
N VAL A 432 -21.20 6.44 -2.18
CA VAL A 432 -22.10 5.46 -2.81
C VAL A 432 -22.99 4.85 -1.72
N GLY A 433 -24.27 4.63 -2.03
CA GLY A 433 -25.29 4.16 -1.09
C GLY A 433 -26.12 5.27 -0.45
N GLU A 434 -27.27 4.89 0.11
CA GLU A 434 -28.23 5.79 0.78
C GLU A 434 -28.22 5.59 2.31
N GLY A 435 -28.55 6.64 3.05
CA GLY A 435 -28.70 6.59 4.52
C GLY A 435 -27.45 6.07 5.23
N SER A 436 -27.62 5.08 6.11
CA SER A 436 -26.55 4.43 6.88
C SER A 436 -25.55 3.65 6.02
N PHE A 437 -25.88 3.35 4.77
CA PHE A 437 -25.01 2.64 3.82
C PHE A 437 -24.19 3.61 2.95
N SER A 438 -24.36 4.92 3.10
CA SER A 438 -23.60 5.91 2.34
C SER A 438 -22.14 5.94 2.77
N ARG A 439 -21.23 5.44 1.91
CA ARG A 439 -19.79 5.36 2.20
C ARG A 439 -18.94 5.99 1.10
N ALA A 440 -17.84 6.62 1.50
CA ALA A 440 -16.81 7.12 0.60
C ALA A 440 -15.84 5.99 0.18
N ILE A 441 -15.11 6.20 -0.92
CA ILE A 441 -14.22 5.17 -1.50
C ILE A 441 -13.15 4.68 -0.52
N PHE A 442 -12.56 5.59 0.27
CA PHE A 442 -11.54 5.24 1.25
C PHE A 442 -12.12 4.50 2.46
N GLU A 443 -13.38 4.76 2.82
CA GLU A 443 -14.06 4.04 3.89
C GLU A 443 -14.31 2.59 3.48
N VAL A 444 -14.77 2.35 2.26
CA VAL A 444 -14.92 1.00 1.69
C VAL A 444 -13.56 0.31 1.60
N SER A 445 -12.53 1.03 1.18
CA SER A 445 -11.18 0.47 1.01
C SER A 445 -10.52 0.07 2.34
N ASN A 446 -10.90 0.71 3.44
CA ASN A 446 -10.39 0.41 4.78
C ASN A 446 -11.15 -0.72 5.50
N LEU A 447 -12.30 -1.16 4.98
CA LEU A 447 -13.01 -2.30 5.57
C LEU A 447 -12.22 -3.59 5.40
N PRO A 448 -12.36 -4.54 6.35
CA PRO A 448 -11.98 -5.93 6.10
C PRO A 448 -12.68 -6.44 4.84
N LEU A 449 -11.99 -7.22 4.00
CA LEU A 449 -12.52 -7.70 2.72
C LEU A 449 -13.83 -8.47 2.88
N LYS A 450 -14.02 -9.16 4.01
CA LYS A 450 -15.29 -9.80 4.36
C LYS A 450 -16.43 -8.78 4.53
N ALA A 451 -16.18 -7.71 5.28
CA ALA A 451 -17.17 -6.65 5.49
C ALA A 451 -17.42 -5.82 4.22
N ALA A 452 -16.39 -5.63 3.40
CA ALA A 452 -16.54 -5.00 2.08
C ALA A 452 -17.42 -5.86 1.15
N TYR A 453 -17.25 -7.18 1.18
CA TYR A 453 -18.10 -8.10 0.41
C TYR A 453 -19.57 -8.04 0.85
N GLU A 454 -19.82 -8.08 2.17
CA GLU A 454 -21.16 -7.93 2.75
C GLU A 454 -21.78 -6.58 2.35
N TYR A 455 -21.01 -5.49 2.42
CA TYR A 455 -21.44 -4.16 1.97
C TYR A 455 -21.93 -4.13 0.52
N PHE A 456 -21.22 -4.78 -0.41
CA PHE A 456 -21.64 -4.81 -1.82
C PHE A 456 -22.80 -5.77 -2.11
N CYS A 457 -22.97 -6.82 -1.30
CA CYS A 457 -24.14 -7.69 -1.40
C CYS A 457 -25.43 -6.98 -0.97
N ASP A 458 -25.34 -6.14 0.06
CA ASP A 458 -26.48 -5.42 0.63
C ASP A 458 -26.68 -4.02 0.00
N LEU A 459 -25.85 -3.63 -0.97
CA LEU A 459 -25.90 -2.32 -1.60
C LEU A 459 -27.11 -2.19 -2.53
N GLU A 460 -28.12 -1.45 -2.10
CA GLU A 460 -29.27 -1.09 -2.94
C GLU A 460 -29.09 0.29 -3.58
N LEU A 461 -29.24 0.35 -4.92
CA LEU A 461 -29.23 1.58 -5.71
C LEU A 461 -30.56 1.71 -6.46
N LYS A 462 -31.00 2.96 -6.70
CA LYS A 462 -32.28 3.27 -7.38
C LYS A 462 -32.05 3.93 -8.74
N GLY A 463 -33.02 3.72 -9.65
CA GLY A 463 -33.07 4.36 -10.98
C GLY A 463 -31.88 4.04 -11.89
N ILE A 464 -31.48 5.00 -12.72
CA ILE A 464 -30.40 4.88 -13.72
C ILE A 464 -29.06 4.49 -13.07
N LYS A 465 -28.80 4.96 -11.84
CA LYS A 465 -27.58 4.62 -11.10
C LYS A 465 -27.46 3.11 -10.88
N ARG A 466 -28.58 2.40 -10.66
CA ARG A 466 -28.60 0.95 -10.49
C ARG A 466 -28.18 0.23 -11.76
N GLU A 467 -28.74 0.59 -12.91
CA GLU A 467 -28.47 -0.10 -14.17
C GLU A 467 -27.00 -0.02 -14.57
N ILE A 468 -26.36 1.14 -14.35
CA ILE A 468 -24.94 1.34 -14.64
C ILE A 468 -24.06 0.63 -13.60
N ALA A 469 -24.44 0.68 -12.32
CA ALA A 469 -23.65 0.12 -11.23
C ALA A 469 -23.74 -1.40 -11.12
N ASP A 470 -24.86 -2.03 -11.49
CA ASP A 470 -25.12 -3.47 -11.25
C ASP A 470 -24.01 -4.38 -11.80
N LYS A 471 -23.55 -4.12 -13.03
CA LYS A 471 -22.44 -4.87 -13.63
C LYS A 471 -21.12 -4.69 -12.87
N ILE A 472 -20.85 -3.46 -12.43
CA ILE A 472 -19.61 -3.13 -11.70
C ILE A 472 -19.63 -3.74 -10.31
N VAL A 473 -20.77 -3.66 -9.60
CA VAL A 473 -20.95 -4.24 -8.27
C VAL A 473 -20.85 -5.76 -8.30
N LYS A 474 -21.39 -6.41 -9.33
CA LYS A 474 -21.23 -7.86 -9.53
C LYS A 474 -19.76 -8.26 -9.68
N GLU A 475 -19.00 -7.52 -10.48
CA GLU A 475 -17.57 -7.79 -10.70
C GLU A 475 -16.74 -7.56 -9.41
N ILE A 476 -16.99 -6.46 -8.69
CA ILE A 476 -16.36 -6.18 -7.39
C ILE A 476 -16.69 -7.31 -6.39
N SER A 477 -17.96 -7.69 -6.29
CA SER A 477 -18.42 -8.73 -5.36
C SER A 477 -17.80 -10.09 -5.67
N ALA A 478 -17.68 -10.45 -6.96
CA ALA A 478 -17.02 -11.68 -7.38
C ALA A 478 -15.55 -11.71 -6.96
N ARG A 479 -14.79 -10.63 -7.21
CA ARG A 479 -13.37 -10.53 -6.83
C ARG A 479 -13.17 -10.54 -5.31
N LEU A 480 -14.02 -9.83 -4.56
CA LEU A 480 -14.00 -9.86 -3.10
C LEU A 480 -14.32 -11.26 -2.57
N LYS A 481 -15.27 -11.96 -3.18
CA LYS A 481 -15.60 -13.35 -2.83
C LYS A 481 -14.38 -14.26 -3.01
N PHE A 482 -13.69 -14.19 -4.16
CA PHE A 482 -12.50 -15.01 -4.40
C PHE A 482 -11.39 -14.74 -3.36
N LEU A 483 -11.17 -13.48 -2.98
CA LEU A 483 -10.23 -13.14 -1.91
C LEU A 483 -10.63 -13.71 -0.55
N ASN A 484 -11.94 -13.73 -0.25
CA ASN A 484 -12.47 -14.34 0.97
C ASN A 484 -12.36 -15.87 0.95
N ASP A 485 -12.57 -16.50 -0.21
CA ASP A 485 -12.49 -17.95 -0.42
C ASP A 485 -11.05 -18.46 -0.20
N VAL A 486 -10.04 -17.71 -0.63
CA VAL A 486 -8.62 -17.99 -0.32
C VAL A 486 -8.20 -17.58 1.10
N GLY A 487 -9.13 -17.16 1.96
CA GLY A 487 -8.86 -16.89 3.38
C GLY A 487 -8.26 -15.52 3.70
N LEU A 488 -8.34 -14.54 2.80
CA LEU A 488 -7.80 -13.19 3.00
C LEU A 488 -8.81 -12.19 3.56
N GLY A 489 -9.96 -12.67 4.06
CA GLY A 489 -11.07 -11.81 4.50
C GLY A 489 -10.77 -10.82 5.63
N TYR A 490 -9.64 -10.99 6.32
CA TYR A 490 -9.16 -10.10 7.39
C TYR A 490 -8.36 -8.89 6.89
N LEU A 491 -7.86 -8.92 5.65
CA LEU A 491 -7.13 -7.80 5.05
C LEU A 491 -8.10 -6.68 4.64
N SER A 492 -7.57 -5.52 4.29
CA SER A 492 -8.31 -4.42 3.68
C SER A 492 -7.76 -4.12 2.28
N LEU A 493 -8.53 -3.44 1.43
CA LEU A 493 -8.07 -3.05 0.09
C LEU A 493 -6.97 -1.97 0.14
N ASP A 494 -6.91 -1.14 1.18
CA ASP A 494 -5.86 -0.13 1.35
C ASP A 494 -4.54 -0.70 1.93
N ARG A 495 -4.54 -1.96 2.39
CA ARG A 495 -3.32 -2.59 2.92
C ARG A 495 -2.20 -2.52 1.88
N SER A 496 -1.04 -2.01 2.28
CA SER A 496 0.15 -1.90 1.43
C SER A 496 0.61 -3.28 0.96
N ALA A 497 0.88 -3.42 -0.34
CA ALA A 497 1.36 -4.67 -0.93
C ALA A 497 2.72 -5.10 -0.36
N ASP A 498 3.54 -4.14 0.09
CA ASP A 498 4.86 -4.39 0.67
C ASP A 498 4.80 -5.02 2.07
N THR A 499 3.65 -4.89 2.75
CA THR A 499 3.45 -5.43 4.11
C THR A 499 2.86 -6.84 4.14
N LEU A 500 2.67 -7.44 2.96
CA LEU A 500 2.10 -8.77 2.81
C LEU A 500 3.18 -9.83 2.95
N SER A 501 2.86 -10.90 3.66
CA SER A 501 3.67 -12.13 3.65
C SER A 501 3.69 -12.77 2.27
N GLY A 502 4.70 -13.60 1.99
CA GLY A 502 4.80 -14.35 0.72
C GLY A 502 3.53 -15.15 0.41
N GLY A 503 2.98 -15.84 1.41
CA GLY A 503 1.72 -16.59 1.27
C GLY A 503 0.49 -15.71 1.05
N GLU A 504 0.41 -14.51 1.65
CA GLU A 504 -0.68 -13.57 1.36
C GLU A 504 -0.61 -13.04 -0.07
N SER A 505 0.57 -12.60 -0.51
CA SER A 505 0.81 -12.12 -1.88
C SER A 505 0.50 -13.20 -2.92
N GLN A 506 0.89 -14.44 -2.64
CA GLN A 506 0.58 -15.58 -3.49
C GLN A 506 -0.93 -15.83 -3.60
N ARG A 507 -1.65 -15.82 -2.47
CA ARG A 507 -3.11 -16.02 -2.44
C ARG A 507 -3.87 -14.88 -3.11
N ILE A 508 -3.40 -13.63 -3.00
CA ILE A 508 -3.96 -12.49 -3.75
C ILE A 508 -3.82 -12.73 -5.25
N ARG A 509 -2.63 -13.17 -5.70
CA ARG A 509 -2.39 -13.47 -7.11
C ARG A 509 -3.29 -14.60 -7.59
N LEU A 510 -3.45 -15.66 -6.80
CA LEU A 510 -4.37 -16.76 -7.09
C LEU A 510 -5.82 -16.27 -7.27
N ALA A 511 -6.33 -15.48 -6.33
CA ALA A 511 -7.68 -14.91 -6.41
C ALA A 511 -7.87 -14.02 -7.66
N SER A 512 -6.87 -13.20 -7.99
CA SER A 512 -6.86 -12.37 -9.20
C SER A 512 -6.90 -13.22 -10.48
N GLN A 513 -6.15 -14.32 -10.53
CA GLN A 513 -6.17 -15.22 -11.68
C GLN A 513 -7.52 -15.92 -11.86
N ILE A 514 -8.18 -16.32 -10.79
CA ILE A 514 -9.53 -16.91 -10.88
C ILE A 514 -10.54 -15.89 -11.38
N GLY A 515 -10.45 -14.64 -10.91
CA GLY A 515 -11.29 -13.54 -11.37
C GLY A 515 -11.09 -13.17 -12.85
N SER A 516 -9.98 -13.57 -13.49
CA SER A 516 -9.73 -13.30 -14.91
C SER A 516 -10.58 -14.14 -15.86
N GLY A 517 -11.15 -15.26 -15.38
CA GLY A 517 -12.01 -16.13 -16.20
C GLY A 517 -11.30 -16.81 -17.37
N LEU A 518 -9.96 -16.92 -17.34
CA LEU A 518 -9.18 -17.56 -18.38
C LEU A 518 -9.45 -19.07 -18.43
N THR A 519 -9.43 -19.63 -19.64
CA THR A 519 -9.61 -21.07 -19.92
C THR A 519 -8.50 -21.58 -20.83
N GLY A 520 -8.15 -22.86 -20.75
CA GLY A 520 -7.07 -23.45 -21.55
C GLY A 520 -5.68 -22.99 -21.14
N VAL A 521 -5.50 -22.46 -19.92
CA VAL A 521 -4.21 -22.01 -19.36
C VAL A 521 -3.60 -23.11 -18.50
N MET A 522 -2.27 -23.17 -18.45
CA MET A 522 -1.53 -23.98 -17.48
C MET A 522 -1.08 -23.10 -16.30
N TYR A 523 -1.66 -23.32 -15.12
CA TYR A 523 -1.23 -22.65 -13.90
C TYR A 523 -0.18 -23.49 -13.19
N VAL A 524 0.94 -22.88 -12.80
CA VAL A 524 2.01 -23.53 -12.04
C VAL A 524 2.17 -22.82 -10.69
N LEU A 525 1.93 -23.53 -9.59
CA LEU A 525 1.88 -22.99 -8.23
C LEU A 525 2.99 -23.58 -7.35
N ASP A 526 3.61 -22.73 -6.52
CA ASP A 526 4.71 -23.10 -5.63
C ASP A 526 4.26 -23.12 -4.16
N GLU A 527 3.96 -24.30 -3.62
CA GLU A 527 3.59 -24.51 -2.21
C GLU A 527 2.52 -23.53 -1.69
N PRO A 528 1.31 -23.48 -2.32
CA PRO A 528 0.27 -22.51 -1.96
C PRO A 528 -0.30 -22.68 -0.55
N SER A 529 -0.02 -23.79 0.15
CA SER A 529 -0.37 -24.01 1.55
C SER A 529 0.51 -23.21 2.53
N ILE A 530 1.61 -22.59 2.07
CA ILE A 530 2.52 -21.84 2.96
C ILE A 530 1.82 -20.68 3.66
N GLY A 531 2.06 -20.60 4.98
CA GLY A 531 1.47 -19.57 5.84
C GLY A 531 -0.06 -19.62 5.90
N LEU A 532 -0.67 -20.75 5.49
CA LEU A 532 -2.08 -21.05 5.67
C LEU A 532 -2.24 -21.97 6.88
N HIS A 533 -3.33 -21.79 7.63
CA HIS A 533 -3.66 -22.68 8.73
C HIS A 533 -4.41 -23.91 8.19
N GLN A 534 -4.21 -25.10 8.79
CA GLN A 534 -4.82 -26.34 8.31
C GLN A 534 -6.34 -26.24 8.05
N ARG A 535 -7.06 -25.58 8.96
CA ARG A 535 -8.51 -25.28 8.82
C ARG A 535 -8.90 -24.67 7.46
N ASP A 536 -8.04 -23.83 6.89
CA ASP A 536 -8.33 -23.07 5.68
C ASP A 536 -7.80 -23.79 4.42
N ASN A 537 -7.10 -24.92 4.57
CA ASN A 537 -6.53 -25.71 3.47
C ASN A 537 -7.61 -26.29 2.55
N ASP A 538 -8.70 -26.82 3.11
CA ASP A 538 -9.87 -27.29 2.34
C ASP A 538 -10.43 -26.24 1.38
N ARG A 539 -10.39 -24.95 1.77
CA ARG A 539 -10.88 -23.86 0.93
C ARG A 539 -9.93 -23.59 -0.22
N LEU A 540 -8.63 -23.63 0.03
CA LEU A 540 -7.61 -23.53 -1.00
C LEU A 540 -7.75 -24.67 -2.01
N ILE A 541 -7.89 -25.92 -1.55
CA ILE A 541 -8.08 -27.09 -2.41
C ILE A 541 -9.32 -26.90 -3.30
N LYS A 542 -10.47 -26.53 -2.72
CA LYS A 542 -11.70 -26.24 -3.49
C LYS A 542 -11.50 -25.14 -4.54
N THR A 543 -10.69 -24.14 -4.21
CA THR A 543 -10.39 -23.03 -5.11
C THR A 543 -9.52 -23.48 -6.30
N LEU A 544 -8.52 -24.34 -6.07
CA LEU A 544 -7.70 -24.93 -7.13
C LEU A 544 -8.48 -25.90 -8.01
N VAL A 545 -9.37 -26.68 -7.39
CA VAL A 545 -10.34 -27.54 -8.07
C VAL A 545 -11.26 -26.70 -8.97
N HIS A 546 -11.77 -25.57 -8.47
CA HIS A 546 -12.57 -24.66 -9.28
C HIS A 546 -11.77 -24.09 -10.46
N LEU A 547 -10.51 -23.68 -10.24
CA LEU A 547 -9.64 -23.18 -11.31
C LEU A 547 -9.41 -24.22 -12.40
N ARG A 548 -9.25 -25.51 -12.03
CA ARG A 548 -9.20 -26.65 -12.94
C ARG A 548 -10.52 -26.80 -13.70
N ASP A 549 -11.65 -26.77 -13.00
CA ASP A 549 -12.99 -27.00 -13.58
C ASP A 549 -13.43 -25.92 -14.57
N LEU A 550 -12.79 -24.74 -14.55
CA LEU A 550 -12.89 -23.73 -15.62
C LEU A 550 -12.26 -24.18 -16.96
N GLY A 551 -11.64 -25.37 -17.01
CA GLY A 551 -10.97 -25.90 -18.21
C GLY A 551 -9.49 -25.55 -18.25
N ASN A 552 -8.84 -25.40 -17.10
CA ASN A 552 -7.41 -25.14 -16.98
C ASN A 552 -6.66 -26.36 -16.46
N SER A 553 -5.36 -26.44 -16.76
CA SER A 553 -4.46 -27.43 -16.15
C SER A 553 -3.75 -26.79 -14.96
N VAL A 554 -3.81 -27.41 -13.78
CA VAL A 554 -3.26 -26.83 -12.54
C VAL A 554 -2.15 -27.74 -12.03
N LEU A 555 -0.90 -27.27 -12.10
CA LEU A 555 0.28 -27.95 -11.59
C LEU A 555 0.70 -27.31 -10.27
N VAL A 556 0.81 -28.09 -9.21
CA VAL A 556 1.13 -27.60 -7.87
C VAL A 556 2.34 -28.32 -7.32
N VAL A 557 3.40 -27.59 -6.94
CA VAL A 557 4.50 -28.16 -6.16
C VAL A 557 4.08 -28.16 -4.69
N GLU A 558 3.92 -29.33 -4.07
CA GLU A 558 3.39 -29.42 -2.70
C GLU A 558 3.91 -30.61 -1.89
N HIS A 559 3.78 -30.46 -0.58
CA HIS A 559 4.14 -31.43 0.45
C HIS A 559 3.00 -31.72 1.43
N ASP A 560 1.91 -30.94 1.37
CA ASP A 560 0.72 -31.15 2.19
C ASP A 560 -0.04 -32.43 1.83
N GLU A 561 -0.42 -33.21 2.85
CA GLU A 561 -1.09 -34.49 2.69
C GLU A 561 -2.48 -34.34 2.04
N GLU A 562 -3.30 -33.39 2.51
CA GLU A 562 -4.66 -33.20 2.01
C GLU A 562 -4.64 -32.78 0.53
N MET A 563 -3.71 -31.91 0.14
CA MET A 563 -3.52 -31.49 -1.25
C MET A 563 -3.12 -32.66 -2.16
N ILE A 564 -2.15 -33.47 -1.73
CA ILE A 564 -1.70 -34.64 -2.50
C ILE A 564 -2.88 -35.60 -2.68
N ARG A 565 -3.64 -35.88 -1.62
CA ARG A 565 -4.80 -36.78 -1.67
C ARG A 565 -5.96 -36.23 -2.52
N ALA A 566 -6.17 -34.93 -2.55
CA ALA A 566 -7.22 -34.29 -3.33
C ALA A 566 -6.90 -34.13 -4.83
N SER A 567 -5.63 -34.31 -5.21
CA SER A 567 -5.19 -34.19 -6.60
C SER A 567 -5.71 -35.31 -7.51
N ASN A 568 -5.78 -35.03 -8.81
CA ASN A 568 -6.14 -36.03 -9.81
C ASN A 568 -4.95 -36.92 -10.18
N TYR A 569 -3.75 -36.35 -10.15
CA TYR A 569 -2.51 -37.01 -10.56
C TYR A 569 -1.34 -36.48 -9.73
N VAL A 570 -0.39 -37.34 -9.40
CA VAL A 570 0.77 -37.03 -8.58
C VAL A 570 2.03 -37.47 -9.31
N ILE A 571 3.08 -36.66 -9.23
CA ILE A 571 4.42 -36.94 -9.75
C ILE A 571 5.40 -36.83 -8.57
N ASP A 572 5.98 -37.96 -8.16
CA ASP A 572 6.98 -38.02 -7.10
C ASP A 572 8.39 -37.97 -7.69
N ILE A 573 9.17 -36.95 -7.32
CA ILE A 573 10.48 -36.67 -7.89
C ILE A 573 11.59 -36.95 -6.88
N GLY A 574 12.55 -37.76 -7.35
CA GLY A 574 13.88 -38.00 -6.81
C GLY A 574 13.87 -38.82 -5.51
N PRO A 575 14.64 -39.92 -5.42
CA PRO A 575 14.81 -40.63 -4.15
C PRO A 575 15.66 -39.81 -3.14
N GLY A 576 16.28 -38.72 -3.59
CA GLY A 576 17.15 -37.83 -2.81
C GLY A 576 17.20 -36.41 -3.37
N ALA A 577 18.09 -35.58 -2.82
CA ALA A 577 18.30 -34.18 -3.22
C ALA A 577 19.53 -34.01 -4.12
N GLY A 578 19.57 -32.92 -4.89
CA GLY A 578 20.72 -32.55 -5.72
C GLY A 578 21.05 -33.62 -6.76
N VAL A 579 22.31 -34.06 -6.83
CA VAL A 579 22.77 -35.10 -7.77
C VAL A 579 22.09 -36.47 -7.58
N HIS A 580 21.52 -36.71 -6.40
CA HIS A 580 20.79 -37.94 -6.08
C HIS A 580 19.30 -37.87 -6.45
N GLY A 581 18.80 -36.66 -6.76
CA GLY A 581 17.43 -36.44 -7.25
C GLY A 581 17.31 -36.56 -8.76
N GLY A 582 16.37 -35.81 -9.32
CA GLY A 582 16.23 -35.57 -10.75
C GLY A 582 15.61 -36.72 -11.56
N GLN A 583 14.98 -37.69 -10.89
CA GLN A 583 14.34 -38.85 -11.52
C GLN A 583 12.87 -38.89 -11.12
N ILE A 584 12.01 -39.42 -11.99
CA ILE A 584 10.61 -39.72 -11.63
C ILE A 584 10.60 -41.06 -10.88
N VAL A 585 10.25 -41.04 -9.60
CA VAL A 585 10.20 -42.23 -8.73
C VAL A 585 8.88 -42.97 -8.92
N ALA A 586 7.79 -42.21 -8.93
CA ALA A 586 6.44 -42.71 -9.09
C ALA A 586 5.57 -41.64 -9.75
N GLN A 587 4.58 -42.06 -10.54
CA GLN A 587 3.58 -41.19 -11.13
C GLN A 587 2.25 -41.94 -11.23
N GLY A 588 1.13 -41.25 -11.03
CA GLY A 588 -0.18 -41.90 -11.03
C GLY A 588 -1.21 -41.16 -10.18
N THR A 589 -2.27 -41.85 -9.80
CA THR A 589 -3.23 -41.35 -8.81
C THR A 589 -2.61 -41.32 -7.41
N PRO A 590 -3.13 -40.52 -6.45
CA PRO A 590 -2.63 -40.52 -5.07
C PRO A 590 -2.59 -41.92 -4.44
N THR A 591 -3.58 -42.76 -4.73
CA THR A 591 -3.64 -44.15 -4.26
C THR A 591 -2.55 -45.03 -4.89
N GLU A 592 -2.19 -44.81 -6.16
CA GLU A 592 -1.07 -45.51 -6.80
C GLU A 592 0.28 -45.10 -6.21
N ILE A 593 0.46 -43.82 -5.87
CA ILE A 593 1.67 -43.35 -5.16
C ILE A 593 1.76 -43.96 -3.77
N GLU A 594 0.66 -43.96 -3.01
CA GLU A 594 0.60 -44.55 -1.67
C GLU A 594 0.99 -46.03 -1.64
N ASN A 595 0.61 -46.77 -2.69
CA ASN A 595 0.94 -48.20 -2.84
C ASN A 595 2.32 -48.46 -3.44
N ASN A 596 3.03 -47.44 -3.93
CA ASN A 596 4.33 -47.62 -4.57
C ASN A 596 5.46 -47.76 -3.53
N PRO A 597 6.15 -48.92 -3.47
CA PRO A 597 7.19 -49.16 -2.47
C PRO A 597 8.45 -48.33 -2.67
N ASN A 598 8.67 -47.76 -3.87
CA ASN A 598 9.83 -46.94 -4.16
C ASN A 598 9.61 -45.46 -3.79
N SER A 599 8.36 -45.05 -3.56
CA SER A 599 8.01 -43.67 -3.23
C SER A 599 8.16 -43.43 -1.73
N LEU A 600 9.13 -42.59 -1.35
CA LEU A 600 9.26 -42.13 0.04
C LEU A 600 7.98 -41.38 0.47
N THR A 601 7.41 -40.58 -0.43
CA THR A 601 6.14 -39.89 -0.20
C THR A 601 5.01 -40.89 0.07
N GLY A 602 4.92 -41.96 -0.73
CA GLY A 602 3.96 -43.06 -0.53
C GLY A 602 4.12 -43.78 0.82
N GLU A 603 5.35 -43.97 1.31
CA GLU A 603 5.59 -44.53 2.66
C GLU A 603 5.05 -43.64 3.78
N TYR A 604 5.10 -42.32 3.64
CA TYR A 604 4.50 -41.39 4.60
C TYR A 604 2.98 -41.35 4.47
N LEU A 605 2.44 -41.30 3.24
CA LEU A 605 0.99 -41.29 2.99
C LEU A 605 0.31 -42.57 3.50
N SER A 606 0.95 -43.73 3.36
CA SER A 606 0.42 -45.01 3.86
C SER A 606 0.60 -45.18 5.38
N GLY A 607 1.31 -44.27 6.04
CA GLY A 607 1.63 -44.36 7.46
C GLY A 607 2.71 -45.39 7.82
N LYS A 608 3.35 -46.05 6.83
CA LYS A 608 4.52 -46.92 7.05
C LYS A 608 5.66 -46.15 7.72
N LYS A 609 5.87 -44.90 7.29
CA LYS A 609 6.71 -43.91 7.97
C LYS A 609 5.84 -42.81 8.56
N LYS A 610 6.26 -42.31 9.72
CA LYS A 610 5.60 -41.20 10.41
C LYS A 610 6.59 -40.44 11.29
N ILE A 611 6.31 -39.17 11.54
CA ILE A 611 7.06 -38.38 12.51
C ILE A 611 6.59 -38.82 13.91
N ALA A 612 7.50 -39.42 14.69
CA ALA A 612 7.17 -39.90 16.03
C ALA A 612 6.90 -38.72 16.99
N VAL A 613 5.76 -38.78 17.69
CA VAL A 613 5.44 -37.83 18.76
C VAL A 613 6.26 -38.22 20.00
N PRO A 614 7.06 -37.31 20.60
CA PRO A 614 7.84 -37.63 21.79
C PRO A 614 6.95 -38.09 22.94
N LEU A 615 7.25 -39.26 23.52
CA LEU A 615 6.52 -39.82 24.66
C LEU A 615 6.69 -38.98 25.93
N ASN A 616 7.88 -38.41 26.12
CA ASN A 616 8.23 -37.55 27.25
C ASN A 616 8.47 -36.12 26.76
N ARG A 617 7.69 -35.16 27.26
CA ARG A 617 7.90 -33.73 27.01
C ARG A 617 8.61 -33.08 28.20
N LEU A 618 9.55 -32.19 27.91
CA LEU A 618 10.21 -31.38 28.91
C LEU A 618 9.19 -30.45 29.57
N LYS A 619 9.17 -30.40 30.91
CA LYS A 619 8.31 -29.50 31.67
C LYS A 619 8.98 -28.13 31.82
N PRO A 620 8.22 -27.03 31.91
CA PRO A 620 8.76 -25.72 32.23
C PRO A 620 9.46 -25.74 33.59
N ASP A 621 10.62 -25.09 33.68
CA ASP A 621 11.46 -25.03 34.89
C ASP A 621 11.17 -23.79 35.76
N GLY A 622 10.06 -23.09 35.48
CA GLY A 622 9.65 -21.88 36.20
C GLY A 622 10.17 -20.57 35.63
N ARG A 623 11.09 -20.60 34.65
CA ARG A 623 11.54 -19.41 33.92
C ARG A 623 10.59 -19.07 32.78
N TRP A 624 10.12 -17.82 32.73
CA TRP A 624 9.17 -17.35 31.75
C TRP A 624 9.55 -15.98 31.23
N ILE A 625 9.38 -15.77 29.93
CA ILE A 625 9.27 -14.43 29.37
C ILE A 625 7.80 -14.08 29.26
N THR A 626 7.40 -12.94 29.84
CA THR A 626 6.00 -12.53 29.93
C THR A 626 5.81 -11.22 29.20
N ILE A 627 5.04 -11.25 28.11
CA ILE A 627 4.59 -10.06 27.39
C ILE A 627 3.26 -9.63 28.02
N LYS A 628 3.16 -8.40 28.52
CA LYS A 628 1.93 -7.84 29.10
C LYS A 628 1.37 -6.74 28.21
N GLY A 629 0.05 -6.76 28.06
CA GLY A 629 -0.72 -5.68 27.43
C GLY A 629 -0.34 -5.36 25.98
N ALA A 630 -0.02 -6.36 25.17
CA ALA A 630 0.29 -6.17 23.76
C ALA A 630 -0.95 -5.69 22.97
N THR A 631 -0.83 -4.55 22.31
CA THR A 631 -1.92 -3.84 21.58
C THR A 631 -1.57 -3.50 20.14
N GLY A 632 -0.40 -3.94 19.64
CA GLY A 632 0.00 -3.75 18.26
C GLY A 632 -0.99 -4.35 17.25
N ASN A 633 -1.26 -3.61 16.17
CA ASN A 633 -2.16 -3.99 15.08
C ASN A 633 -3.56 -4.46 15.59
N ASN A 634 -3.84 -5.75 15.52
CA ASN A 634 -5.11 -6.35 15.91
C ASN A 634 -5.07 -7.06 17.28
N LEU A 635 -3.97 -6.95 18.03
CA LEU A 635 -3.85 -7.52 19.37
C LEU A 635 -4.73 -6.73 20.35
N LYS A 636 -5.49 -7.44 21.17
CA LYS A 636 -6.47 -6.87 22.11
C LYS A 636 -5.97 -6.98 23.55
N ASN A 637 -5.00 -6.14 23.92
CA ASN A 637 -4.40 -6.11 25.26
C ASN A 637 -3.93 -7.51 25.72
N VAL A 638 -3.18 -8.19 24.85
CA VAL A 638 -2.82 -9.61 25.02
C VAL A 638 -1.67 -9.76 26.02
N THR A 639 -1.84 -10.67 26.97
CA THR A 639 -0.77 -11.10 27.89
C THR A 639 -0.37 -12.54 27.56
N ALA A 640 0.90 -12.76 27.24
CA ALA A 640 1.44 -14.06 26.82
C ALA A 640 2.64 -14.45 27.69
N LYS A 641 2.64 -15.69 28.19
CA LYS A 641 3.76 -16.29 28.95
C LYS A 641 4.41 -17.38 28.10
N ILE A 642 5.70 -17.22 27.80
CA ILE A 642 6.47 -18.17 26.99
C ILE A 642 7.55 -18.80 27.88
N PRO A 643 7.63 -20.14 27.95
CA PRO A 643 8.61 -20.82 28.80
C PRO A 643 10.01 -20.74 28.20
N VAL A 644 11.02 -20.50 29.05
CA VAL A 644 12.42 -20.44 28.62
C VAL A 644 12.97 -21.86 28.46
N GLY A 645 13.86 -22.06 27.48
CA GLY A 645 14.57 -23.33 27.29
C GLY A 645 13.75 -24.48 26.67
N LEU A 646 12.54 -24.20 26.19
CA LEU A 646 11.66 -25.17 25.54
C LEU A 646 11.40 -24.83 24.07
N LEU A 647 11.17 -25.85 23.24
CA LEU A 647 10.64 -25.66 21.90
C LEU A 647 9.18 -25.18 21.99
N THR A 648 8.96 -23.89 21.76
CA THR A 648 7.64 -23.27 21.83
C THR A 648 7.12 -22.99 20.42
N CYS A 649 5.98 -23.56 20.07
CA CYS A 649 5.30 -23.31 18.80
C CYS A 649 4.17 -22.30 19.00
N ILE A 650 4.27 -21.13 18.36
CA ILE A 650 3.20 -20.12 18.35
C ILE A 650 2.25 -20.42 17.20
N SER A 651 1.07 -20.94 17.52
CA SER A 651 0.06 -21.38 16.54
C SER A 651 -1.17 -20.46 16.52
N GLY A 652 -1.95 -20.55 15.45
CA GLY A 652 -3.16 -19.77 15.21
C GLY A 652 -3.40 -19.50 13.72
N VAL A 653 -4.60 -19.04 13.38
CA VAL A 653 -5.01 -18.76 11.99
C VAL A 653 -4.24 -17.59 11.37
N SER A 654 -4.20 -17.50 10.05
CA SER A 654 -3.59 -16.35 9.34
C SER A 654 -4.31 -15.05 9.73
N GLY A 655 -3.54 -13.98 9.95
CA GLY A 655 -4.09 -12.73 10.48
C GLY A 655 -4.36 -12.69 12.00
N SER A 656 -4.10 -13.74 12.78
CA SER A 656 -4.37 -13.74 14.23
C SER A 656 -3.41 -12.88 15.08
N GLY A 657 -2.41 -12.23 14.47
CA GLY A 657 -1.43 -11.39 15.17
C GLY A 657 -0.17 -12.11 15.65
N LYS A 658 0.12 -13.34 15.18
CA LYS A 658 1.33 -14.10 15.56
C LYS A 658 2.62 -13.32 15.28
N SER A 659 2.76 -12.82 14.05
CA SER A 659 3.93 -12.02 13.64
C SER A 659 4.03 -10.72 14.43
N THR A 660 2.89 -10.04 14.67
CA THR A 660 2.87 -8.84 15.51
C THR A 660 3.40 -9.12 16.91
N LEU A 661 2.94 -10.21 17.54
CA LEU A 661 3.32 -10.54 18.91
C LEU A 661 4.80 -10.92 19.03
N ILE A 662 5.32 -11.73 18.10
CA ILE A 662 6.67 -12.29 18.19
C ILE A 662 7.72 -11.44 17.47
N ASN A 663 7.47 -11.03 16.23
CA ASN A 663 8.46 -10.32 15.42
C ASN A 663 8.41 -8.81 15.70
N ASP A 664 7.22 -8.21 15.67
CA ASP A 664 7.08 -6.75 15.76
C ASP A 664 7.14 -6.24 17.20
N THR A 665 6.72 -7.05 18.19
CA THR A 665 6.80 -6.74 19.62
C THR A 665 8.01 -7.42 20.26
N LEU A 666 7.95 -8.74 20.52
CA LEU A 666 8.96 -9.41 21.35
C LEU A 666 10.38 -9.26 20.80
N HIS A 667 10.58 -9.53 19.51
CA HIS A 667 11.92 -9.47 18.91
C HIS A 667 12.51 -8.06 18.95
N HIS A 668 11.72 -7.04 18.60
CA HIS A 668 12.20 -5.65 18.67
C HIS A 668 12.52 -5.21 20.09
N VAL A 669 11.69 -5.56 21.09
CA VAL A 669 11.97 -5.21 22.49
C VAL A 669 13.25 -5.88 22.98
N VAL A 670 13.41 -7.18 22.73
CA VAL A 670 14.60 -7.92 23.16
C VAL A 670 15.85 -7.42 22.42
N ALA A 671 15.75 -7.14 21.12
CA ALA A 671 16.85 -6.58 20.34
C ALA A 671 17.23 -5.15 20.77
N GLN A 672 16.25 -4.33 21.16
CA GLN A 672 16.50 -3.01 21.73
C GLN A 672 17.20 -3.13 23.09
N HIS A 673 16.75 -4.03 23.96
CA HIS A 673 17.33 -4.25 25.29
C HIS A 673 18.76 -4.81 25.24
N LEU A 674 19.00 -5.84 24.40
CA LEU A 674 20.29 -6.54 24.36
C LEU A 674 21.31 -5.90 23.42
N TYR A 675 20.87 -5.27 22.32
CA TYR A 675 21.76 -4.75 21.27
C TYR A 675 21.67 -3.24 21.05
N GLY A 676 20.76 -2.53 21.72
CA GLY A 676 20.51 -1.11 21.44
C GLY A 676 19.94 -0.89 20.04
N SER A 677 19.18 -1.85 19.50
CA SER A 677 18.54 -1.72 18.19
C SER A 677 17.62 -0.50 18.13
N SER A 678 17.65 0.23 17.01
CA SER A 678 16.76 1.38 16.76
C SER A 678 15.39 0.99 16.18
N ALA A 679 15.11 -0.31 16.04
CA ALA A 679 13.82 -0.81 15.58
C ALA A 679 12.73 -0.55 16.63
N GLU A 680 11.62 0.06 16.20
CA GLU A 680 10.54 0.42 17.11
C GLU A 680 9.62 -0.79 17.37
N PRO A 681 9.42 -1.20 18.63
CA PRO A 681 8.50 -2.28 18.96
C PRO A 681 7.04 -1.86 18.81
N ALA A 682 6.19 -2.78 18.38
CA ALA A 682 4.74 -2.55 18.34
C ALA A 682 4.17 -2.38 19.77
N PRO A 683 3.11 -1.55 19.97
CA PRO A 683 2.60 -1.17 21.29
C PRO A 683 2.39 -2.32 22.28
N TYR A 684 2.92 -2.16 23.50
CA TYR A 684 2.84 -3.10 24.62
C TYR A 684 2.93 -2.36 25.97
N GLU A 685 2.58 -3.02 27.07
CA GLU A 685 2.64 -2.43 28.42
C GLU A 685 4.00 -2.68 29.09
N SER A 686 4.42 -3.95 29.19
CA SER A 686 5.71 -4.34 29.77
C SER A 686 6.12 -5.74 29.32
N ILE A 687 7.42 -6.04 29.36
CA ILE A 687 7.96 -7.39 29.14
C ILE A 687 8.88 -7.74 30.31
N ASP A 688 8.57 -8.83 31.00
CA ASP A 688 9.36 -9.38 32.12
C ASP A 688 10.13 -10.63 31.68
N GLY A 689 11.26 -10.93 32.33
CA GLY A 689 12.07 -12.14 32.06
C GLY A 689 13.10 -11.98 30.94
N LEU A 690 13.48 -10.74 30.62
CA LEU A 690 14.53 -10.42 29.63
C LEU A 690 15.92 -10.84 30.12
N GLU A 691 16.13 -10.84 31.44
CA GLU A 691 17.37 -11.22 32.13
C GLU A 691 17.78 -12.69 31.92
N HIS A 692 16.90 -13.51 31.37
CA HIS A 692 17.17 -14.92 31.07
C HIS A 692 17.89 -15.14 29.73
N PHE A 693 18.13 -14.09 28.95
CA PHE A 693 18.65 -14.20 27.58
C PHE A 693 19.85 -13.28 27.34
N ASP A 694 20.93 -13.85 26.79
CA ASP A 694 22.12 -13.07 26.37
C ASP A 694 21.99 -12.55 24.93
N LYS A 695 21.17 -13.22 24.11
CA LYS A 695 21.01 -12.92 22.69
C LYS A 695 19.65 -13.36 22.16
N ILE A 696 19.16 -12.64 21.16
CA ILE A 696 18.03 -13.03 20.32
C ILE A 696 18.47 -13.14 18.88
N ILE A 697 18.07 -14.23 18.21
CA ILE A 697 18.40 -14.48 16.81
C ILE A 697 17.08 -14.70 16.08
N SER A 698 16.75 -13.80 15.17
CA SER A 698 15.69 -14.03 14.18
C SER A 698 16.29 -14.69 12.94
N VAL A 699 15.81 -15.88 12.62
CA VAL A 699 16.13 -16.56 11.36
C VAL A 699 14.96 -16.32 10.42
N ASP A 700 15.10 -15.31 9.56
CA ASP A 700 14.03 -14.89 8.65
C ASP A 700 14.05 -15.64 7.31
N GLN A 701 13.03 -15.41 6.49
CA GLN A 701 12.91 -15.93 5.12
C GLN A 701 13.34 -14.89 4.08
N SER A 702 14.01 -13.82 4.50
CA SER A 702 14.48 -12.80 3.57
C SER A 702 15.63 -13.37 2.71
N PRO A 703 15.79 -12.90 1.46
CA PRO A 703 16.88 -13.39 0.62
C PRO A 703 18.23 -13.08 1.28
N ILE A 704 19.13 -14.08 1.29
CA ILE A 704 20.50 -14.00 1.83
C ILE A 704 21.23 -12.74 1.37
N GLY A 705 21.01 -12.35 0.11
CA GLY A 705 21.35 -11.03 -0.37
C GLY A 705 20.63 -10.72 -1.68
N ARG A 706 20.67 -9.45 -2.08
CA ARG A 706 20.00 -8.94 -3.29
C ARG A 706 20.90 -8.93 -4.52
N THR A 707 22.14 -9.41 -4.39
CA THR A 707 23.13 -9.43 -5.46
C THR A 707 23.68 -10.84 -5.66
N PRO A 708 24.10 -11.21 -6.87
CA PRO A 708 24.73 -12.51 -7.15
C PRO A 708 25.99 -12.80 -6.32
N ARG A 709 26.59 -11.75 -5.72
CA ARG A 709 27.77 -11.86 -4.85
C ARG A 709 27.45 -12.51 -3.50
N SER A 710 26.18 -12.51 -3.09
CA SER A 710 25.73 -13.14 -1.86
C SER A 710 25.37 -14.60 -2.14
N ASN A 711 26.23 -15.50 -1.69
CA ASN A 711 26.06 -16.94 -1.82
C ASN A 711 26.38 -17.67 -0.50
N PRO A 712 26.08 -18.97 -0.36
CA PRO A 712 26.32 -19.71 0.88
C PRO A 712 27.75 -19.61 1.40
N ALA A 713 28.76 -19.63 0.51
CA ALA A 713 30.16 -19.54 0.91
C ALA A 713 30.51 -18.17 1.52
N THR A 714 29.99 -17.08 0.95
CA THR A 714 30.19 -15.73 1.51
C THR A 714 29.40 -15.49 2.78
N TYR A 715 28.15 -15.94 2.84
CA TYR A 715 27.25 -15.66 3.95
C TYR A 715 27.68 -16.40 5.23
N THR A 716 28.13 -17.65 5.09
CA THR A 716 28.66 -18.45 6.20
C THR A 716 30.09 -18.06 6.60
N GLY A 717 30.75 -17.21 5.82
CA GLY A 717 32.16 -16.87 6.00
C GLY A 717 33.15 -17.94 5.54
N LEU A 718 32.68 -19.10 5.05
CA LEU A 718 33.51 -20.22 4.57
C LEU A 718 34.40 -19.84 3.38
N PHE A 719 34.05 -18.83 2.61
CA PHE A 719 34.84 -18.42 1.45
C PHE A 719 36.22 -17.87 1.85
N THR A 720 36.37 -17.26 3.02
CA THR A 720 37.67 -16.73 3.49
C THR A 720 38.72 -17.83 3.71
N PRO A 721 38.48 -18.87 4.54
CA PRO A 721 39.45 -19.95 4.72
C PRO A 721 39.71 -20.71 3.41
N ILE A 722 38.71 -20.84 2.52
CA ILE A 722 38.94 -21.40 1.18
C ILE A 722 39.96 -20.55 0.40
N ARG A 723 39.79 -19.23 0.36
CA ARG A 723 40.76 -18.34 -0.33
C ARG A 723 42.15 -18.37 0.29
N GLU A 724 42.25 -18.49 1.61
CA GLU A 724 43.53 -18.66 2.32
C GLU A 724 44.23 -19.96 1.93
N LEU A 725 43.49 -21.07 1.80
CA LEU A 725 44.02 -22.33 1.29
C LEU A 725 44.54 -22.18 -0.15
N PHE A 726 43.79 -21.51 -1.03
CA PHE A 726 44.21 -21.26 -2.41
C PHE A 726 45.42 -20.30 -2.51
N ALA A 727 45.57 -19.33 -1.61
CA ALA A 727 46.78 -18.51 -1.53
C ALA A 727 47.99 -19.28 -0.97
N GLY A 728 47.73 -20.34 -0.19
CA GLY A 728 48.75 -21.18 0.43
C GLY A 728 49.44 -22.18 -0.50
N VAL A 729 48.85 -22.53 -1.65
CA VAL A 729 49.43 -23.55 -2.55
C VAL A 729 50.70 -23.05 -3.24
N PRO A 730 51.68 -23.94 -3.55
CA PRO A 730 52.96 -23.53 -4.14
C PRO A 730 52.82 -22.67 -5.40
N ALA A 731 51.94 -23.08 -6.33
CA ALA A 731 51.70 -22.34 -7.58
C ALA A 731 51.14 -20.92 -7.36
N ALA A 732 50.38 -20.70 -6.28
CA ALA A 732 49.88 -19.37 -5.93
C ALA A 732 51.00 -18.52 -5.33
N ARG A 733 51.82 -19.10 -4.44
CA ARG A 733 52.97 -18.42 -3.83
C ARG A 733 54.02 -18.01 -4.85
N GLU A 734 54.38 -18.90 -5.79
CA GLU A 734 55.32 -18.60 -6.88
C GLU A 734 54.85 -17.42 -7.75
N ARG A 735 53.53 -17.28 -7.93
CA ARG A 735 52.92 -16.21 -8.72
C ARG A 735 52.58 -14.95 -7.92
N GLY A 736 52.90 -14.92 -6.63
CA GLY A 736 52.55 -13.80 -5.73
C GLY A 736 51.05 -13.60 -5.54
N TYR A 737 50.24 -14.67 -5.67
CA TYR A 737 48.79 -14.59 -5.50
C TYR A 737 48.40 -14.61 -4.02
N GLU A 738 47.83 -13.49 -3.58
CA GLU A 738 47.26 -13.35 -2.24
C GLU A 738 45.79 -13.78 -2.20
N THR A 739 45.20 -13.79 -1.00
CA THR A 739 43.77 -14.13 -0.78
C THR A 739 42.81 -13.23 -1.55
N GLY A 740 43.23 -12.00 -1.88
CA GLY A 740 42.50 -11.06 -2.72
C GLY A 740 42.31 -11.56 -4.15
N ARG A 741 43.30 -12.27 -4.72
CA ARG A 741 43.27 -12.80 -6.11
C ARG A 741 42.15 -13.82 -6.31
N PHE A 742 41.79 -14.55 -5.26
CA PHE A 742 40.72 -15.56 -5.30
C PHE A 742 39.36 -15.00 -4.85
N SER A 743 39.23 -13.69 -4.70
CA SER A 743 37.97 -13.03 -4.37
C SER A 743 37.28 -12.51 -5.62
N PHE A 744 36.05 -12.93 -5.86
CA PHE A 744 35.22 -12.32 -6.90
C PHE A 744 34.79 -10.88 -6.54
N ASN A 745 34.94 -10.45 -5.29
CA ASN A 745 34.60 -9.09 -4.86
C ASN A 745 35.73 -8.07 -5.02
N VAL A 746 36.96 -8.51 -5.33
CA VAL A 746 38.15 -7.64 -5.37
C VAL A 746 38.71 -7.58 -6.79
N LYS A 747 39.10 -6.38 -7.23
CA LYS A 747 39.77 -6.20 -8.53
C LYS A 747 41.12 -6.91 -8.55
N GLY A 748 41.46 -7.46 -9.71
CA GLY A 748 42.71 -8.18 -9.91
C GLY A 748 42.60 -9.67 -9.64
N GLY A 749 41.44 -10.31 -9.82
CA GLY A 749 41.24 -11.75 -9.66
C GLY A 749 39.87 -12.26 -10.13
N ARG A 750 38.85 -11.40 -9.98
CA ARG A 750 37.55 -11.53 -10.63
C ARG A 750 37.63 -11.33 -12.16
N CYS A 751 36.64 -11.82 -12.89
CA CYS A 751 36.46 -11.51 -14.32
C CYS A 751 36.10 -10.03 -14.48
N ASP A 752 36.77 -9.32 -15.40
CA ASP A 752 36.53 -7.88 -15.62
C ASP A 752 35.21 -7.60 -16.37
N THR A 753 34.62 -8.59 -17.04
CA THR A 753 33.36 -8.44 -17.77
C THR A 753 32.15 -8.47 -16.85
N CYS A 754 32.05 -9.48 -15.98
CA CYS A 754 30.95 -9.55 -15.00
C CYS A 754 31.26 -8.80 -13.70
N GLU A 755 32.52 -8.42 -13.49
CA GLU A 755 33.02 -7.80 -12.26
C GLU A 755 32.76 -8.62 -10.98
N GLY A 756 32.76 -9.94 -11.10
CA GLY A 756 32.42 -10.87 -10.02
C GLY A 756 30.96 -11.25 -10.07
#